data_AF-A0AAU8G9L8-F1
#
_entry.id   AF-A0AAU8G9L8-F1
#
_cell.length_a   1.000
_cell.length_b   1.000
_cell.length_c   1.000
_cell.angle_alpha   90.00
_cell.angle_beta   90.00
_cell.angle_gamma   90.00
#
_symmetry.space_group_name_H-M   'P 1'
#
loop_
_entity.id
_entity.type
_entity.pdbx_description
1 polymer ?
#
loop_
_entity_poly.entity_id
_entity_poly.type
_entity_poly.pdbx_seq_one_letter_code
_entity_poly.pdbx_strand_id
1 'polypeptide(L)'
;MPSLYAFLKGQGIDVVQKDLSIESYEHFLSRRYLQSLKGRIEDRFTVLDTKASLEPGIEQQRYADLFLAKLSIESISTTVEEAKAVFHDHQYFDANTLSQARRTLEDALAVVSAAHFPSRLQLTSFSMPSFDGRFDSVEILTADGSQNPYLGYFEEQTSPWLKDQGPDLIGISINAESQLIPGLTLARLVKKALPGCHIVLGGYLVTLLASVFSSHPGFFTRYFDSLVILEGERPLLELVKRVERSETLTDVPNLIWYDGKTVRKNSPVPPDSMAELPPPDFDGLVLRKYLSPEPVLPVLASRGCYWGKCAFCSHNVSYENRYRPSVPRKVAADIDHLSRRYNVRHFSFCDEAIAPSLMSGLTRTFLESKADCRFSTNIRLEAQFDGSLCQEMYQAGFRVVYIGLESGCDRVLGLMRKGTTRELALAVCRNLVAAGIWDHLYIFLGFPGETLAEAEETISFIEQNSEVIRSFNIGHFSLTRGSAVLASPEEFGIDLPAGDATGYLAVGFDFSPRTGLNRSQAESLSRKTWDRLVLSYPTHDIMRFLSKEDLLVYLSHNESTDPGLSNLSAAIPASGDRYHGLVNESLEMTLDYTPLMADGVTRSVIHFDLPAFVRGQLSAPNVRQRRLVVFNPATRRLCQLDAVSWDILGLSNGRNTIRQISRSLTRKNGLSSWQVEAGCLRVLAALKADSFIV
;
A
#
# COMPACT_ATOMS: atom_id res chain seq x y z
N MET A 1 7.33 13.48 -10.53
CA MET A 1 8.37 13.36 -11.59
C MET A 1 7.90 13.84 -12.96
N PRO A 2 6.72 13.45 -13.50
CA PRO A 2 6.27 13.87 -14.83
C PRO A 2 6.29 15.39 -15.08
N SER A 3 5.97 16.18 -14.05
CA SER A 3 6.06 17.65 -14.12
C SER A 3 7.51 18.17 -14.26
N LEU A 4 8.46 17.57 -13.54
CA LEU A 4 9.88 17.92 -13.64
C LEU A 4 10.45 17.52 -15.00
N TYR A 5 10.07 16.34 -15.50
CA TYR A 5 10.45 15.85 -16.82
C TYR A 5 9.97 16.82 -17.91
N ALA A 6 8.68 17.21 -17.90
CA ALA A 6 8.13 18.19 -18.83
C ALA A 6 8.85 19.54 -18.76
N PHE A 7 9.12 20.03 -17.55
CA PHE A 7 9.80 21.30 -17.33
C PHE A 7 11.22 21.29 -17.92
N LEU A 8 12.04 20.29 -17.59
CA LEU A 8 13.42 20.19 -18.07
C LEU A 8 13.48 20.00 -19.59
N LYS A 9 12.64 19.12 -20.14
CA LYS A 9 12.53 18.90 -21.60
C LYS A 9 12.13 20.19 -22.32
N GLY A 10 11.20 20.96 -21.75
CA GLY A 10 10.81 22.27 -22.27
C GLY A 10 11.94 23.32 -22.26
N GLN A 11 12.98 23.10 -21.46
CA GLN A 11 14.19 23.94 -21.40
C GLN A 11 15.32 23.39 -22.28
N GLY A 12 15.06 22.36 -23.10
CA GLY A 12 16.04 21.76 -24.01
C GLY A 12 17.03 20.81 -23.33
N ILE A 13 16.76 20.39 -22.09
CA ILE A 13 17.58 19.38 -21.41
C ILE A 13 17.22 17.99 -21.95
N ASP A 14 18.22 17.21 -22.34
CA ASP A 14 18.04 15.79 -22.63
C ASP A 14 17.79 15.04 -21.33
N VAL A 15 16.60 14.49 -21.19
CA VAL A 15 16.14 13.88 -19.95
C VAL A 15 15.39 12.60 -20.25
N VAL A 16 15.66 11.59 -19.42
CA VAL A 16 14.97 10.30 -19.40
C VAL A 16 14.33 10.13 -18.03
N GLN A 17 13.09 9.65 -17.99
CA GLN A 17 12.40 9.32 -16.74
C GLN A 17 12.05 7.83 -16.67
N LYS A 18 11.97 7.31 -15.44
CA LYS A 18 11.69 5.91 -15.16
C LYS A 18 10.99 5.75 -13.81
N ASP A 19 9.97 4.91 -13.75
CA ASP A 19 9.31 4.56 -12.49
C ASP A 19 9.82 3.21 -11.96
N LEU A 20 10.88 3.27 -11.15
CA LEU A 20 11.48 2.08 -10.57
C LEU A 20 10.61 1.45 -9.48
N SER A 21 9.63 2.16 -8.91
CA SER A 21 8.67 1.57 -7.99
C SER A 21 7.77 0.58 -8.72
N ILE A 22 7.28 0.93 -9.92
CA ILE A 22 6.49 0.01 -10.75
C ILE A 22 7.34 -1.09 -11.36
N GLU A 23 8.53 -0.76 -11.89
CA GLU A 23 9.35 -1.77 -12.57
C GLU A 23 9.94 -2.83 -11.62
N SER A 24 10.24 -2.47 -10.37
CA SER A 24 10.65 -3.45 -9.36
C SER A 24 9.50 -4.38 -8.97
N TYR A 25 8.27 -3.87 -8.86
CA TYR A 25 7.09 -4.70 -8.58
C TYR A 25 6.77 -5.65 -9.73
N GLU A 26 6.92 -5.21 -10.98
CA GLU A 26 6.83 -6.11 -12.14
C GLU A 26 7.83 -7.26 -12.07
N HIS A 27 9.04 -6.98 -11.59
CA HIS A 27 10.06 -8.00 -11.35
C HIS A 27 9.67 -8.94 -10.19
N PHE A 28 9.26 -8.38 -9.04
CA PHE A 28 8.88 -9.15 -7.87
C PHE A 28 7.65 -10.04 -8.10
N LEU A 29 6.72 -9.59 -8.95
CA LEU A 29 5.52 -10.30 -9.39
C LEU A 29 5.74 -11.07 -10.71
N SER A 30 6.97 -11.46 -11.01
CA SER A 30 7.26 -12.31 -12.16
C SER A 30 7.39 -13.77 -11.77
N ARG A 31 6.89 -14.67 -12.61
CA ARG A 31 7.09 -16.13 -12.43
C ARG A 31 8.57 -16.48 -12.21
N ARG A 32 9.45 -15.89 -13.02
CA ARG A 32 10.91 -16.14 -12.97
C ARG A 32 11.49 -15.77 -11.60
N TYR A 33 11.17 -14.59 -11.08
CA TYR A 33 11.72 -14.16 -9.80
C TYR A 33 11.18 -15.00 -8.64
N LEU A 34 9.87 -15.25 -8.60
CA LEU A 34 9.27 -16.11 -7.56
C LEU A 34 9.92 -17.50 -7.54
N GLN A 35 10.10 -18.13 -8.71
CA GLN A 35 10.78 -19.43 -8.80
C GLN A 35 12.23 -19.38 -8.31
N SER A 36 12.94 -18.28 -8.54
CA SER A 36 14.32 -18.10 -8.06
C SER A 36 14.43 -18.08 -6.52
N LEU A 37 13.34 -17.74 -5.81
CA LEU A 37 13.32 -17.66 -4.35
C LEU A 37 13.16 -19.02 -3.67
N LYS A 38 12.81 -20.10 -4.41
CA LYS A 38 12.52 -21.42 -3.84
C LYS A 38 13.64 -21.95 -2.95
N GLY A 39 14.88 -21.97 -3.46
CA GLY A 39 16.03 -22.44 -2.70
C GLY A 39 16.28 -21.62 -1.43
N ARG A 40 16.19 -20.29 -1.54
CA ARG A 40 16.33 -19.39 -0.39
C ARG A 40 15.27 -19.66 0.69
N ILE A 41 14.02 -19.87 0.31
CA ILE A 41 12.93 -20.18 1.25
C ILE A 41 13.16 -21.54 1.93
N GLU A 42 13.55 -22.57 1.16
CA GLU A 42 13.84 -23.90 1.69
C GLU A 42 15.00 -23.90 2.68
N ASP A 43 16.10 -23.20 2.37
CA ASP A 43 17.25 -23.06 3.25
C ASP A 43 16.87 -22.37 4.55
N ARG A 44 16.18 -21.23 4.46
CA ARG A 44 15.75 -20.46 5.64
C ARG A 44 14.75 -21.22 6.50
N PHE A 45 13.83 -21.98 5.89
CA PHE A 45 12.90 -22.84 6.60
C PHE A 45 13.64 -23.94 7.36
N THR A 46 14.58 -24.62 6.70
CA THR A 46 15.36 -25.73 7.28
C THR A 46 16.17 -25.28 8.50
N VAL A 47 16.75 -24.07 8.46
CA VAL A 47 17.47 -23.49 9.60
C VAL A 47 16.57 -23.38 10.83
N LEU A 48 15.31 -22.97 10.68
CA LEU A 48 14.37 -22.89 11.80
C LEU A 48 13.83 -24.27 12.20
N ASP A 49 13.51 -25.13 11.22
CA ASP A 49 12.94 -26.46 11.43
C ASP A 49 13.87 -27.42 12.21
N THR A 50 15.17 -27.13 12.21
CA THR A 50 16.21 -27.91 12.90
C THR A 50 16.52 -27.41 14.32
N LYS A 51 16.00 -26.24 14.73
CA LYS A 51 16.21 -25.72 16.09
C LYS A 51 15.57 -26.61 17.15
N ALA A 52 16.08 -26.56 18.38
CA ALA A 52 15.49 -27.25 19.52
C ALA A 52 14.15 -26.60 19.97
N SER A 53 14.04 -25.29 19.83
CA SER A 53 12.84 -24.51 20.12
C SER A 53 12.77 -23.26 19.23
N LEU A 54 11.56 -22.72 19.04
CA LEU A 54 11.33 -21.41 18.43
C LEU A 54 10.84 -20.42 19.48
N GLU A 55 11.54 -19.29 19.56
CA GLU A 55 11.16 -18.21 20.48
C GLU A 55 9.81 -17.57 20.09
N PRO A 56 8.96 -17.21 21.07
CA PRO A 56 7.70 -16.53 20.81
C PRO A 56 7.87 -15.25 19.99
N GLY A 57 6.88 -14.95 19.17
CA GLY A 57 6.88 -13.75 18.31
C GLY A 57 7.62 -14.00 16.99
N ILE A 58 8.80 -13.40 16.84
CA ILE A 58 9.48 -13.26 15.54
C ILE A 58 9.83 -14.61 14.90
N GLU A 59 10.43 -15.55 15.65
CA GLU A 59 10.87 -16.82 15.06
C GLU A 59 9.71 -17.72 14.68
N GLN A 60 8.67 -17.77 15.51
CA GLN A 60 7.45 -18.52 15.22
C GLN A 60 6.70 -17.95 14.02
N GLN A 61 6.55 -16.62 13.91
CA GLN A 61 5.95 -15.98 12.74
C GLN A 61 6.77 -16.25 11.48
N ARG A 62 8.09 -16.12 11.56
CA ARG A 62 8.98 -16.40 10.43
C ARG A 62 8.89 -17.86 9.97
N TYR A 63 8.80 -18.81 10.91
CA TYR A 63 8.63 -20.22 10.59
C TYR A 63 7.30 -20.48 9.86
N ALA A 64 6.20 -19.87 10.31
CA ALA A 64 4.91 -19.95 9.64
C ALA A 64 4.90 -19.31 8.25
N ASP A 65 5.47 -18.10 8.11
CA ASP A 65 5.59 -17.40 6.83
C ASP A 65 6.38 -18.24 5.81
N LEU A 66 7.53 -18.78 6.23
CA LEU A 66 8.38 -19.62 5.38
C LEU A 66 7.71 -20.96 5.03
N PHE A 67 6.99 -21.57 5.97
CA PHE A 67 6.23 -22.79 5.71
C PHE A 67 5.16 -22.56 4.65
N LEU A 68 4.34 -21.52 4.81
CA LEU A 68 3.30 -21.17 3.86
C LEU A 68 3.89 -20.84 2.48
N ALA A 69 4.93 -20.00 2.44
CA ALA A 69 5.61 -19.64 1.20
C ALA A 69 6.19 -20.87 0.49
N LYS A 70 6.83 -21.79 1.22
CA LYS A 70 7.39 -23.03 0.66
C LYS A 70 6.31 -23.89 -0.01
N LEU A 71 5.12 -23.95 0.56
CA LEU A 71 4.02 -24.78 0.03
C LEU A 71 3.26 -24.11 -1.11
N SER A 72 3.19 -22.78 -1.15
CA SER A 72 2.38 -22.05 -2.13
C SER A 72 3.17 -21.53 -3.33
N ILE A 73 4.50 -21.39 -3.24
CA ILE A 73 5.32 -20.72 -4.26
C ILE A 73 5.17 -21.30 -5.67
N GLU A 74 5.00 -22.62 -5.79
CA GLU A 74 4.84 -23.26 -7.10
C GLU A 74 3.53 -22.85 -7.76
N SER A 75 2.41 -22.97 -7.04
CA SER A 75 1.07 -22.56 -7.49
C SER A 75 0.95 -21.05 -7.73
N ILE A 76 1.55 -20.24 -6.85
CA ILE A 76 1.56 -18.78 -7.04
C ILE A 76 2.38 -18.41 -8.28
N SER A 77 3.53 -19.04 -8.51
CA SER A 77 4.37 -18.74 -9.67
C SER A 77 3.70 -19.08 -11.00
N THR A 78 2.77 -20.04 -11.03
CA THR A 78 2.01 -20.36 -12.24
C THR A 78 0.89 -19.36 -12.49
N THR A 79 0.22 -18.87 -11.44
CA THR A 79 -0.97 -18.02 -11.51
C THR A 79 -0.71 -16.50 -11.45
N VAL A 80 0.48 -16.06 -11.03
CA VAL A 80 0.78 -14.62 -10.84
C VAL A 80 0.61 -13.77 -12.11
N GLU A 81 0.99 -14.31 -13.28
CA GLU A 81 0.89 -13.56 -14.55
C GLU A 81 -0.58 -13.41 -14.99
N GLU A 82 -1.40 -14.44 -14.78
CA GLU A 82 -2.84 -14.40 -15.03
C GLU A 82 -3.52 -13.40 -14.08
N ALA A 83 -3.12 -13.40 -12.80
CA ALA A 83 -3.61 -12.42 -11.83
C ALA A 83 -3.28 -10.97 -12.23
N LYS A 84 -2.07 -10.70 -12.75
CA LYS A 84 -1.75 -9.37 -13.29
C LYS A 84 -2.60 -9.04 -14.53
N ALA A 85 -2.85 -10.01 -15.41
CA ALA A 85 -3.64 -9.79 -16.62
C ALA A 85 -5.07 -9.32 -16.34
N VAL A 86 -5.70 -9.78 -15.24
CA VAL A 86 -7.01 -9.29 -14.78
C VAL A 86 -7.03 -7.78 -14.59
N PHE A 87 -5.91 -7.18 -14.16
CA PHE A 87 -5.82 -5.72 -14.00
C PHE A 87 -5.75 -4.95 -15.31
N HIS A 88 -5.71 -5.61 -16.47
CA HIS A 88 -5.56 -4.97 -17.77
C HIS A 88 -6.66 -5.33 -18.76
N ASP A 89 -7.72 -6.00 -18.31
CA ASP A 89 -8.79 -6.46 -19.17
C ASP A 89 -10.18 -6.25 -18.54
N HIS A 90 -11.22 -6.64 -19.28
CA HIS A 90 -12.61 -6.52 -18.85
C HIS A 90 -12.97 -7.30 -17.57
N GLN A 91 -12.22 -8.32 -17.18
CA GLN A 91 -12.44 -9.10 -15.97
C GLN A 91 -12.16 -8.27 -14.70
N TYR A 92 -11.40 -7.17 -14.80
CA TYR A 92 -11.22 -6.21 -13.70
C TYR A 92 -12.55 -5.74 -13.10
N PHE A 93 -13.59 -5.61 -13.93
CA PHE A 93 -14.89 -5.12 -13.47
C PHE A 93 -15.75 -6.21 -12.79
N ASP A 94 -15.33 -7.48 -12.83
CA ASP A 94 -15.91 -8.53 -11.99
C ASP A 94 -15.23 -8.53 -10.61
N ALA A 95 -15.97 -8.09 -9.58
CA ALA A 95 -15.42 -7.91 -8.24
C ALA A 95 -14.84 -9.19 -7.63
N ASN A 96 -15.37 -10.37 -7.95
CA ASN A 96 -14.82 -11.63 -7.45
C ASN A 96 -13.48 -11.94 -8.11
N THR A 97 -13.41 -11.81 -9.43
CA THR A 97 -12.20 -12.04 -10.23
C THR A 97 -11.11 -11.07 -9.82
N LEU A 98 -11.40 -9.77 -9.72
CA LEU A 98 -10.45 -8.76 -9.24
C LEU A 98 -9.95 -9.07 -7.82
N SER A 99 -10.87 -9.44 -6.92
CA SER A 99 -10.51 -9.78 -5.54
C SER A 99 -9.64 -11.05 -5.46
N GLN A 100 -9.89 -12.05 -6.30
CA GLN A 100 -9.04 -13.24 -6.42
C GLN A 100 -7.66 -12.89 -6.98
N ALA A 101 -7.61 -12.11 -8.06
CA ALA A 101 -6.37 -11.65 -8.66
C ALA A 101 -5.51 -10.86 -7.65
N ARG A 102 -6.11 -9.89 -6.95
CA ARG A 102 -5.45 -9.11 -5.90
C ARG A 102 -4.87 -10.01 -4.80
N ARG A 103 -5.64 -11.00 -4.32
CA ARG A 103 -5.14 -11.98 -3.33
C ARG A 103 -3.93 -12.76 -3.83
N THR A 104 -3.94 -13.20 -5.09
CA THR A 104 -2.79 -13.89 -5.69
C THR A 104 -1.55 -13.00 -5.74
N LEU A 105 -1.69 -11.71 -6.07
CA LEU A 105 -0.57 -10.76 -6.05
C LEU A 105 -0.07 -10.49 -4.63
N GLU A 106 -0.97 -10.36 -3.65
CA GLU A 106 -0.60 -10.22 -2.23
C GLU A 106 0.14 -11.46 -1.71
N ASP A 107 -0.29 -12.67 -2.10
CA ASP A 107 0.39 -13.91 -1.74
C ASP A 107 1.77 -14.01 -2.39
N ALA A 108 1.93 -13.56 -3.64
CA ALA A 108 3.23 -13.45 -4.28
C ALA A 108 4.16 -12.51 -3.51
N LEU A 109 3.68 -11.33 -3.08
CA LEU A 109 4.48 -10.41 -2.27
C LEU A 109 4.75 -10.96 -0.85
N ALA A 110 3.86 -11.78 -0.29
CA ALA A 110 4.10 -12.49 0.96
C ALA A 110 5.22 -13.54 0.81
N VAL A 111 5.30 -14.24 -0.33
CA VAL A 111 6.42 -15.14 -0.66
C VAL A 111 7.74 -14.35 -0.74
N VAL A 112 7.76 -13.20 -1.42
CA VAL A 112 8.95 -12.33 -1.47
C VAL A 112 9.33 -11.85 -0.07
N SER A 113 8.36 -11.44 0.74
CA SER A 113 8.55 -11.02 2.13
C SER A 113 9.11 -12.15 3.00
N ALA A 114 8.64 -13.39 2.83
CA ALA A 114 9.16 -14.55 3.54
C ALA A 114 10.62 -14.85 3.13
N ALA A 115 10.94 -14.72 1.83
CA ALA A 115 12.30 -14.88 1.32
C ALA A 115 13.27 -13.79 1.84
N HIS A 116 12.76 -12.57 2.06
CA HIS A 116 13.53 -11.40 2.50
C HIS A 116 13.23 -10.93 3.94
N PHE A 117 12.63 -11.80 4.76
CA PHE A 117 12.30 -11.50 6.16
C PHE A 117 13.48 -10.83 6.91
N PRO A 118 13.25 -9.77 7.70
CA PRO A 118 11.96 -9.26 8.18
C PRO A 118 11.25 -8.28 7.26
N SER A 119 11.79 -8.00 6.07
CA SER A 119 11.17 -7.05 5.13
C SER A 119 9.78 -7.48 4.71
N ARG A 120 8.89 -6.50 4.53
CA ARG A 120 7.48 -6.69 4.16
C ARG A 120 7.17 -5.89 2.90
N LEU A 121 6.62 -6.58 1.90
CA LEU A 121 6.11 -5.99 0.66
C LEU A 121 4.59 -6.17 0.63
N GLN A 122 3.90 -5.10 0.26
CA GLN A 122 2.48 -5.03 -0.03
C GLN A 122 2.28 -4.27 -1.33
N LEU A 123 1.12 -4.39 -1.96
CA LEU A 123 0.82 -3.66 -3.21
C LEU A 123 0.97 -2.14 -3.06
N THR A 124 0.74 -1.61 -1.86
CA THR A 124 0.75 -0.18 -1.55
C THR A 124 1.90 0.26 -0.64
N SER A 125 2.71 -0.66 -0.14
CA SER A 125 3.76 -0.33 0.85
C SER A 125 4.94 -1.29 0.86
N PHE A 126 6.06 -0.81 1.37
CA PHE A 126 7.25 -1.59 1.69
C PHE A 126 7.81 -1.15 3.03
N SER A 127 8.26 -2.09 3.86
CA SER A 127 8.93 -1.78 5.11
C SER A 127 10.08 -2.74 5.41
N MET A 128 11.09 -2.22 6.10
CA MET A 128 12.23 -2.98 6.62
C MET A 128 12.29 -2.78 8.13
N PRO A 129 11.70 -3.66 8.95
CA PRO A 129 11.63 -3.47 10.41
C PRO A 129 12.98 -3.32 11.11
N SER A 130 14.06 -3.80 10.49
CA SER A 130 15.44 -3.63 10.98
C SER A 130 15.97 -2.20 10.83
N PHE A 131 15.26 -1.31 10.13
CA PHE A 131 15.66 0.08 9.93
C PHE A 131 15.22 0.93 11.13
N ASP A 132 16.20 1.55 11.81
CA ASP A 132 15.98 2.36 13.01
C ASP A 132 16.13 3.87 12.77
N GLY A 133 16.26 4.29 11.51
CA GLY A 133 16.46 5.70 11.13
C GLY A 133 17.91 6.19 11.19
N ARG A 134 18.85 5.42 11.75
CA ARG A 134 20.26 5.86 11.88
C ARG A 134 21.06 5.61 10.60
N PHE A 135 22.14 6.37 10.43
CA PHE A 135 23.07 6.19 9.31
C PHE A 135 23.62 4.76 9.23
N ASP A 136 24.03 4.17 10.36
CA ASP A 136 24.61 2.83 10.39
C ASP A 136 23.63 1.75 9.90
N SER A 137 22.34 1.85 10.25
CA SER A 137 21.33 0.91 9.75
C SER A 137 21.10 1.09 8.26
N VAL A 138 21.17 2.31 7.71
CA VAL A 138 21.18 2.54 6.26
C VAL A 138 22.39 1.87 5.61
N GLU A 139 23.60 2.03 6.15
CA GLU A 139 24.82 1.39 5.60
C GLU A 139 24.72 -0.13 5.55
N ILE A 140 24.12 -0.75 6.57
CA ILE A 140 23.90 -2.19 6.62
C ILE A 140 22.83 -2.60 5.59
N LEU A 141 21.63 -1.99 5.65
CA LEU A 141 20.46 -2.47 4.91
C LEU A 141 20.53 -2.17 3.41
N THR A 142 21.24 -1.11 2.99
CA THR A 142 21.48 -0.84 1.57
C THR A 142 22.49 -1.82 0.93
N ALA A 143 23.19 -2.63 1.73
CA ALA A 143 24.10 -3.68 1.25
C ALA A 143 23.64 -5.11 1.57
N ASP A 144 22.56 -5.27 2.34
CA ASP A 144 22.07 -6.58 2.77
C ASP A 144 21.06 -7.16 1.77
N GLY A 145 21.53 -7.88 0.76
CA GLY A 145 20.68 -8.59 -0.21
C GLY A 145 19.84 -9.73 0.39
N SER A 146 20.03 -10.09 1.66
CA SER A 146 19.15 -11.03 2.35
C SER A 146 17.85 -10.35 2.77
N GLN A 147 17.89 -9.11 3.26
CA GLN A 147 16.72 -8.34 3.69
C GLN A 147 16.20 -7.39 2.62
N ASN A 148 17.06 -6.87 1.75
CA ASN A 148 16.71 -5.85 0.77
C ASN A 148 16.50 -6.50 -0.62
N PRO A 149 15.25 -6.72 -1.07
CA PRO A 149 14.98 -7.32 -2.37
C PRO A 149 15.35 -6.41 -3.55
N TYR A 150 15.43 -5.09 -3.33
CA TYR A 150 15.76 -4.13 -4.38
C TYR A 150 17.22 -4.19 -4.79
N LEU A 151 18.13 -4.64 -3.91
CA LEU A 151 19.57 -4.68 -4.20
C LEU A 151 19.85 -5.53 -5.45
N GLY A 152 19.37 -6.78 -5.47
CA GLY A 152 19.56 -7.68 -6.61
C GLY A 152 18.91 -7.16 -7.89
N TYR A 153 17.67 -6.64 -7.80
CA TYR A 153 17.00 -6.04 -8.95
C TYR A 153 17.78 -4.86 -9.53
N PHE A 154 18.29 -3.95 -8.69
CA PHE A 154 19.06 -2.80 -9.16
C PHE A 154 20.44 -3.20 -9.71
N GLU A 155 21.10 -4.21 -9.14
CA GLU A 155 22.37 -4.73 -9.66
C GLU A 155 22.20 -5.42 -11.02
N GLU A 156 21.16 -6.23 -11.17
CA GLU A 156 20.96 -7.08 -12.36
C GLU A 156 20.27 -6.34 -13.51
N GLN A 157 19.37 -5.39 -13.22
CA GLN A 157 18.52 -4.76 -14.23
C GLN A 157 18.81 -3.26 -14.38
N THR A 158 18.82 -2.53 -13.26
CA THR A 158 18.86 -1.06 -13.32
C THR A 158 20.25 -0.51 -13.58
N SER A 159 21.28 -1.05 -12.93
CA SER A 159 22.68 -0.59 -13.07
C SER A 159 23.23 -0.82 -14.49
N PRO A 160 23.01 -1.96 -15.15
CA PRO A 160 23.42 -2.14 -16.54
C PRO A 160 22.73 -1.15 -17.48
N TRP A 161 21.43 -0.91 -17.29
CA TRP A 161 20.69 0.08 -18.07
C TRP A 161 21.25 1.50 -17.88
N LEU A 162 21.51 1.92 -16.64
CA LEU A 162 22.11 3.24 -16.37
C LEU A 162 23.49 3.42 -17.01
N LYS A 163 24.32 2.36 -17.04
CA LYS A 163 25.61 2.40 -17.72
C LYS A 163 25.50 2.58 -19.23
N ASP A 164 24.51 1.93 -19.84
CA ASP A 164 24.22 2.06 -21.27
C ASP A 164 23.71 3.48 -21.61
N GLN A 165 22.90 4.07 -20.73
CA GLN A 165 22.44 5.46 -20.91
C GLN A 165 23.54 6.50 -20.70
N GLY A 166 24.52 6.23 -19.85
CA GLY A 166 25.66 7.13 -19.57
C GLY A 166 25.27 8.53 -19.08
N PRO A 167 24.40 8.69 -18.06
CA PRO A 167 23.95 10.01 -17.61
C PRO A 167 25.04 10.79 -16.86
N ASP A 168 25.09 12.11 -17.08
CA ASP A 168 25.92 13.04 -16.29
C ASP A 168 25.32 13.33 -14.90
N LEU A 169 23.99 13.28 -14.81
CA LEU A 169 23.24 13.53 -13.58
C LEU A 169 22.08 12.55 -13.43
N ILE A 170 21.90 12.01 -12.22
CA ILE A 170 20.74 11.18 -11.85
C ILE A 170 19.97 11.85 -10.72
N GLY A 171 18.68 12.13 -10.97
CA GLY A 171 17.74 12.58 -9.96
C GLY A 171 16.91 11.43 -9.41
N ILE A 172 16.89 11.25 -8.08
CA ILE A 172 16.09 10.23 -7.39
C ILE A 172 15.03 10.92 -6.52
N SER A 173 13.76 10.73 -6.87
CA SER A 173 12.63 11.25 -6.08
C SER A 173 12.24 10.26 -4.98
N ILE A 174 12.31 10.70 -3.71
CA ILE A 174 11.88 9.93 -2.54
C ILE A 174 10.76 10.69 -1.84
N ASN A 175 9.53 10.17 -1.92
CA ASN A 175 8.32 10.83 -1.43
C ASN A 175 7.70 10.15 -0.20
N ALA A 176 7.96 8.86 0.01
CA ALA A 176 7.42 8.10 1.14
C ALA A 176 8.53 7.34 1.88
N GLU A 177 8.30 7.02 3.15
CA GLU A 177 9.27 6.27 3.99
C GLU A 177 9.63 4.90 3.37
N SER A 178 8.65 4.25 2.74
CA SER A 178 8.83 3.01 1.98
C SER A 178 9.84 3.13 0.83
N GLN A 179 10.14 4.33 0.35
CA GLN A 179 11.07 4.58 -0.74
C GLN A 179 12.48 4.95 -0.25
N LEU A 180 12.68 5.16 1.05
CA LEU A 180 13.94 5.67 1.58
C LEU A 180 15.10 4.68 1.39
N ILE A 181 14.98 3.46 1.92
CA ILE A 181 16.02 2.44 1.76
C ILE A 181 16.19 2.02 0.29
N PRO A 182 15.13 1.77 -0.50
CA PRO A 182 15.30 1.49 -1.94
C PRO A 182 16.01 2.64 -2.68
N GLY A 183 15.60 3.90 -2.47
CA GLY A 183 16.23 5.07 -3.09
C GLY A 183 17.71 5.21 -2.73
N LEU A 184 18.07 5.01 -1.47
CA LEU A 184 19.47 5.04 -1.02
C LEU A 184 20.26 3.82 -1.51
N THR A 185 19.62 2.66 -1.67
CA THR A 185 20.24 1.47 -2.28
C THR A 185 20.62 1.76 -3.73
N LEU A 186 19.70 2.34 -4.50
CA LEU A 186 19.97 2.76 -5.87
C LEU A 186 21.12 3.78 -5.91
N ALA A 187 21.06 4.83 -5.07
CA ALA A 187 22.08 5.87 -5.02
C ALA A 187 23.48 5.29 -4.73
N ARG A 188 23.59 4.36 -3.78
CA ARG A 188 24.85 3.65 -3.47
C ARG A 188 25.39 2.86 -4.66
N LEU A 189 24.53 2.12 -5.34
CA LEU A 189 24.91 1.33 -6.52
C LEU A 189 25.35 2.22 -7.67
N VAL A 190 24.63 3.31 -7.93
CA VAL A 190 24.98 4.30 -8.95
C VAL A 190 26.33 4.92 -8.65
N LYS A 191 26.57 5.36 -7.41
CA LYS A 191 27.85 5.97 -7.02
C LYS A 191 29.05 5.04 -7.24
N LYS A 192 28.84 3.73 -7.07
CA LYS A 192 29.84 2.69 -7.38
C LYS A 192 29.97 2.41 -8.89
N ALA A 193 28.85 2.39 -9.61
CA ALA A 193 28.78 2.01 -11.02
C ALA A 193 29.18 3.15 -11.98
N LEU A 194 28.97 4.40 -11.58
CA LEU A 194 29.12 5.63 -12.37
C LEU A 194 29.78 6.73 -11.51
N PRO A 195 31.08 6.63 -11.18
CA PRO A 195 31.75 7.55 -10.24
C PRO A 195 31.86 9.01 -10.70
N GLY A 196 31.55 9.32 -11.97
CA GLY A 196 31.48 10.68 -12.50
C GLY A 196 30.07 11.26 -12.61
N CYS A 197 29.03 10.47 -12.35
CA CYS A 197 27.65 10.93 -12.40
C CYS A 197 27.31 11.69 -11.12
N HIS A 198 26.76 12.89 -11.25
CA HIS A 198 26.24 13.65 -10.11
C HIS A 198 24.89 13.06 -9.66
N ILE A 199 24.78 12.69 -8.39
CA ILE A 199 23.55 12.10 -7.84
C ILE A 199 22.84 13.15 -6.99
N VAL A 200 21.58 13.45 -7.32
CA VAL A 200 20.73 14.37 -6.56
C VAL A 200 19.50 13.64 -6.03
N LEU A 201 19.20 13.80 -4.75
CA LEU A 201 17.92 13.36 -4.20
C LEU A 201 16.95 14.53 -4.09
N GLY A 202 15.66 14.26 -4.25
CA GLY A 202 14.59 15.23 -4.02
C GLY A 202 13.29 14.54 -3.62
N GLY A 203 12.23 15.33 -3.45
CA GLY A 203 10.91 14.84 -3.06
C GLY A 203 10.51 15.25 -1.64
N TYR A 204 9.25 14.96 -1.30
CA TYR A 204 8.63 15.37 -0.04
C TYR A 204 9.42 14.89 1.18
N LEU A 205 9.78 13.61 1.20
CA LEU A 205 10.49 13.01 2.32
C LEU A 205 11.91 13.59 2.48
N VAL A 206 12.60 13.84 1.36
CA VAL A 206 13.93 14.47 1.38
C VAL A 206 13.87 15.87 1.99
N THR A 207 12.82 16.64 1.67
CA THR A 207 12.60 17.96 2.27
C THR A 207 12.38 17.87 3.78
N LEU A 208 11.54 16.92 4.24
CA LEU A 208 11.32 16.71 5.68
C LEU A 208 12.58 16.28 6.44
N LEU A 209 13.42 15.46 5.81
CA LEU A 209 14.63 14.89 6.43
C LEU A 209 15.91 15.70 6.12
N ALA A 210 15.79 16.87 5.49
CA ALA A 210 16.92 17.67 5.04
C ALA A 210 17.90 18.01 6.18
N SER A 211 17.40 18.31 7.38
CA SER A 211 18.25 18.59 8.55
C SER A 211 19.07 17.38 8.99
N VAL A 212 18.49 16.18 8.93
CA VAL A 212 19.14 14.91 9.30
C VAL A 212 20.22 14.54 8.29
N PHE A 213 19.94 14.68 6.99
CA PHE A 213 20.97 14.47 5.98
C PHE A 213 22.11 15.47 6.13
N SER A 214 21.78 16.75 6.37
CA SER A 214 22.77 17.84 6.47
C SER A 214 23.71 17.69 7.67
N SER A 215 23.24 17.10 8.77
CA SER A 215 24.05 16.89 9.97
C SER A 215 25.03 15.72 9.85
N HIS A 216 24.96 14.93 8.77
CA HIS A 216 25.76 13.72 8.62
C HIS A 216 26.40 13.62 7.22
N PRO A 217 27.62 14.18 7.02
CA PRO A 217 28.33 14.16 5.73
C PRO A 217 28.56 12.75 5.15
N GLY A 218 28.50 11.70 5.98
CA GLY A 218 28.49 10.31 5.56
C GLY A 218 27.45 10.01 4.48
N PHE A 219 26.26 10.64 4.56
CA PHE A 219 25.24 10.43 3.53
C PHE A 219 25.69 10.92 2.15
N PHE A 220 26.31 12.10 2.11
CA PHE A 220 26.78 12.67 0.85
C PHE A 220 27.94 11.86 0.26
N THR A 221 28.89 11.46 1.09
CA THR A 221 30.04 10.68 0.61
C THR A 221 29.67 9.26 0.15
N ARG A 222 28.64 8.64 0.74
CA ARG A 222 28.25 7.25 0.45
C ARG A 222 27.13 7.09 -0.58
N TYR A 223 26.23 8.06 -0.70
CA TYR A 223 24.98 7.87 -1.45
C TYR A 223 24.75 8.92 -2.54
N PHE A 224 24.89 10.22 -2.25
CA PHE A 224 24.48 11.28 -3.19
C PHE A 224 25.32 12.55 -3.05
N ASP A 225 25.35 13.41 -4.06
CA ASP A 225 26.22 14.61 -4.05
C ASP A 225 25.46 15.87 -3.63
N SER A 226 24.14 15.87 -3.80
CA SER A 226 23.28 16.99 -3.40
C SER A 226 21.84 16.58 -3.11
N LEU A 227 21.11 17.48 -2.46
CA LEU A 227 19.68 17.42 -2.22
C LEU A 227 19.02 18.67 -2.80
N VAL A 228 17.95 18.49 -3.54
CA VAL A 228 17.00 19.57 -3.86
C VAL A 228 15.83 19.46 -2.89
N ILE A 229 15.66 20.49 -2.06
CA ILE A 229 14.52 20.60 -1.13
C ILE A 229 13.41 21.47 -1.73
N LEU A 230 12.19 21.35 -1.20
CA LEU A 230 11.00 22.04 -1.71
C LEU A 230 10.71 21.64 -3.17
N GLU A 231 10.30 22.59 -3.99
CA GLU A 231 9.99 22.40 -5.41
C GLU A 231 11.27 22.38 -6.26
N GLY A 232 11.28 21.53 -7.29
CA GLY A 232 12.51 21.11 -7.96
C GLY A 232 12.74 21.68 -9.36
N GLU A 233 11.75 22.32 -10.00
CA GLU A 233 11.81 22.74 -11.40
C GLU A 233 13.04 23.61 -11.70
N ARG A 234 13.08 24.83 -11.14
CA ARG A 234 14.19 25.77 -11.30
C ARG A 234 15.50 25.31 -10.65
N PRO A 235 15.51 24.78 -9.40
CA PRO A 235 16.72 24.22 -8.78
C PRO A 235 17.41 23.15 -9.61
N LEU A 236 16.65 22.19 -10.14
CA LEU A 236 17.21 21.08 -10.89
C LEU A 236 17.73 21.54 -12.25
N LEU A 237 17.05 22.48 -12.92
CA LEU A 237 17.54 23.09 -14.15
C LEU A 237 18.88 23.80 -13.93
N GLU A 238 18.99 24.61 -12.88
CA GLU A 238 20.25 25.31 -12.58
C GLU A 238 21.35 24.31 -12.19
N LEU A 239 21.01 23.27 -11.41
CA LEU A 239 21.95 22.21 -11.06
C LEU A 239 22.50 21.51 -12.30
N VAL A 240 21.63 21.10 -13.23
CA VAL A 240 22.05 20.43 -14.48
C VAL A 240 23.02 21.32 -15.26
N LYS A 241 22.72 22.61 -15.42
CA LYS A 241 23.61 23.56 -16.11
C LYS A 241 24.97 23.71 -15.44
N ARG A 242 25.02 23.72 -14.11
CA ARG A 242 26.29 23.83 -13.37
C ARG A 242 27.11 22.55 -13.46
N VAL A 243 26.46 21.39 -13.37
CA VAL A 243 27.13 20.08 -13.48
C VAL A 243 27.71 19.91 -14.88
N GLU A 244 26.94 20.20 -15.94
CA GLU A 244 27.39 20.14 -17.33
C GLU A 244 28.64 21.01 -17.57
N ARG A 245 28.69 22.21 -16.97
CA ARG A 245 29.81 23.16 -17.10
C ARG A 245 30.93 22.97 -16.09
N SER A 246 30.79 22.00 -15.18
CA SER A 246 31.71 21.82 -14.04
C SER A 246 31.90 23.10 -13.21
N GLU A 247 30.83 23.87 -13.01
CA GLU A 247 30.80 25.11 -12.24
C GLU A 247 30.48 24.87 -10.76
N THR A 248 30.75 25.87 -9.91
CA THR A 248 30.39 25.81 -8.49
C THR A 248 28.87 25.78 -8.28
N LEU A 249 28.44 25.09 -7.23
CA LEU A 249 27.03 24.93 -6.86
C LEU A 249 26.53 26.01 -5.89
N THR A 250 27.33 27.01 -5.52
CA THR A 250 27.04 28.01 -4.47
C THR A 250 25.73 28.81 -4.65
N ASP A 251 25.25 28.96 -5.89
CA ASP A 251 24.07 29.79 -6.20
C ASP A 251 22.88 28.99 -6.75
N VAL A 252 22.96 27.66 -6.73
CA VAL A 252 21.83 26.81 -7.13
C VAL A 252 20.73 26.94 -6.06
N PRO A 253 19.53 27.42 -6.39
CA PRO A 253 18.48 27.64 -5.40
C PRO A 253 18.02 26.33 -4.77
N ASN A 254 17.54 26.39 -3.52
CA ASN A 254 17.01 25.24 -2.78
C ASN A 254 17.97 24.03 -2.65
N LEU A 255 19.29 24.23 -2.88
CA LEU A 255 20.25 23.13 -2.90
C LEU A 255 20.97 22.97 -1.55
N ILE A 256 21.10 21.73 -1.11
CA ILE A 256 22.03 21.31 -0.07
C ILE A 256 23.07 20.40 -0.73
N TRP A 257 24.36 20.68 -0.58
CA TRP A 257 25.40 19.97 -1.33
C TRP A 257 26.68 19.83 -0.52
N TYR A 258 27.53 18.89 -0.91
CA TYR A 258 28.80 18.65 -0.22
C TYR A 258 29.97 19.20 -1.05
N ASP A 259 30.77 20.10 -0.48
CA ASP A 259 31.91 20.72 -1.16
C ASP A 259 33.22 19.90 -1.07
N GLY A 260 33.11 18.63 -0.68
CA GLY A 260 34.25 17.76 -0.38
C GLY A 260 34.80 17.93 1.04
N LYS A 261 34.33 18.92 1.80
CA LYS A 261 34.73 19.14 3.20
C LYS A 261 33.54 19.30 4.14
N THR A 262 32.57 20.12 3.75
CA THR A 262 31.41 20.50 4.56
C THR A 262 30.14 20.46 3.73
N VAL A 263 29.02 20.19 4.41
CA VAL A 263 27.69 20.34 3.80
C VAL A 263 27.36 21.84 3.74
N ARG A 264 27.04 22.32 2.55
CA ARG A 264 26.61 23.69 2.24
C ARG A 264 25.12 23.71 2.00
N LYS A 265 24.47 24.80 2.38
CA LYS A 265 23.05 25.04 2.14
C LYS A 265 22.88 26.40 1.47
N ASN A 266 22.30 26.40 0.29
CA ASN A 266 21.97 27.61 -0.43
C ASN A 266 20.58 28.11 -0.02
N SER A 267 20.31 29.39 -0.28
CA SER A 267 19.04 30.01 0.09
C SER A 267 17.88 29.48 -0.76
N PRO A 268 16.70 29.26 -0.15
CA PRO A 268 15.50 28.99 -0.91
C PRO A 268 15.06 30.19 -1.76
N VAL A 269 14.41 29.92 -2.89
CA VAL A 269 13.76 30.96 -3.73
C VAL A 269 12.28 30.63 -3.94
N PRO A 270 11.43 31.65 -4.15
CA PRO A 270 10.03 31.42 -4.48
C PRO A 270 9.89 30.52 -5.73
N PRO A 271 8.96 29.54 -5.71
CA PRO A 271 8.72 28.66 -6.85
C PRO A 271 8.03 29.40 -8.01
N ASP A 272 8.21 28.87 -9.22
CA ASP A 272 7.60 29.41 -10.45
C ASP A 272 6.08 29.30 -10.43
N SER A 273 5.38 30.22 -11.10
CA SER A 273 3.92 30.25 -11.13
C SER A 273 3.34 28.94 -11.70
N MET A 274 2.33 28.38 -11.03
CA MET A 274 1.58 27.21 -11.55
C MET A 274 0.97 27.47 -12.94
N ALA A 275 0.69 28.74 -13.27
CA ALA A 275 0.18 29.13 -14.58
C ALA A 275 1.23 29.06 -15.70
N GLU A 276 2.52 29.05 -15.36
CA GLU A 276 3.63 29.04 -16.32
C GLU A 276 4.24 27.65 -16.51
N LEU A 277 3.96 26.72 -15.59
CA LEU A 277 4.46 25.35 -15.68
C LEU A 277 3.78 24.58 -16.84
N PRO A 278 4.54 23.75 -17.60
CA PRO A 278 3.94 22.90 -18.64
C PRO A 278 3.05 21.81 -18.02
N PRO A 279 2.12 21.22 -18.80
CA PRO A 279 1.44 20.00 -18.37
C PRO A 279 2.49 18.90 -18.09
N PRO A 280 2.23 17.98 -17.13
CA PRO A 280 3.12 16.84 -16.89
C PRO A 280 3.29 16.00 -18.16
N ASP A 281 4.47 15.47 -18.39
CA ASP A 281 4.76 14.59 -19.53
C ASP A 281 5.11 13.20 -18.98
N PHE A 282 4.35 12.19 -19.42
CA PHE A 282 4.45 10.80 -18.99
C PHE A 282 5.22 9.92 -19.97
N ASP A 283 5.85 10.50 -20.99
CA ASP A 283 6.67 9.78 -21.96
C ASP A 283 7.81 9.03 -21.27
N GLY A 284 8.13 7.83 -21.75
CA GLY A 284 9.13 6.96 -21.11
C GLY A 284 8.58 6.14 -19.94
N LEU A 285 7.43 6.52 -19.35
CA LEU A 285 6.72 5.68 -18.39
C LEU A 285 5.82 4.70 -19.13
N VAL A 286 5.96 3.41 -18.80
CA VAL A 286 5.17 2.35 -19.43
C VAL A 286 3.82 2.23 -18.71
N LEU A 287 2.84 3.06 -19.08
CA LEU A 287 1.54 3.17 -18.39
C LEU A 287 0.79 1.82 -18.23
N ARG A 288 0.95 0.89 -19.17
CA ARG A 288 0.37 -0.46 -19.09
C ARG A 288 0.93 -1.35 -17.96
N LYS A 289 2.03 -0.96 -17.29
CA LYS A 289 2.57 -1.69 -16.13
C LYS A 289 1.88 -1.32 -14.82
N TYR A 290 1.10 -0.24 -14.80
CA TYR A 290 0.33 0.14 -13.63
C TYR A 290 -0.91 -0.74 -13.59
N LEU A 291 -1.15 -1.44 -12.47
CA LEU A 291 -2.25 -2.37 -12.27
C LEU A 291 -3.62 -1.65 -12.27
N SER A 292 -4.12 -1.35 -13.47
CA SER A 292 -5.41 -0.68 -13.73
C SER A 292 -5.83 -0.97 -15.17
N PRO A 293 -7.13 -1.23 -15.45
CA PRO A 293 -7.58 -1.61 -16.80
C PRO A 293 -7.50 -0.42 -17.75
N GLU A 294 -7.63 0.79 -17.20
CA GLU A 294 -7.47 2.07 -17.89
C GLU A 294 -6.49 2.95 -17.10
N PRO A 295 -5.56 3.66 -17.75
CA PRO A 295 -4.63 4.52 -17.02
C PRO A 295 -5.33 5.69 -16.34
N VAL A 296 -4.96 5.96 -15.08
CA VAL A 296 -5.37 7.16 -14.33
C VAL A 296 -4.17 8.09 -14.21
N LEU A 297 -4.21 9.26 -14.86
CA LEU A 297 -3.09 10.20 -14.82
C LEU A 297 -3.18 11.14 -13.60
N PRO A 298 -2.14 11.25 -12.77
CA PRO A 298 -2.08 12.21 -11.68
C PRO A 298 -1.83 13.63 -12.22
N VAL A 299 -2.62 14.59 -11.73
CA VAL A 299 -2.54 16.00 -12.12
C VAL A 299 -2.66 16.89 -10.90
N LEU A 300 -2.28 18.17 -11.04
CA LEU A 300 -2.39 19.17 -9.98
C LEU A 300 -3.13 20.39 -10.52
N ALA A 301 -4.15 20.86 -9.80
CA ALA A 301 -4.77 22.15 -10.06
C ALA A 301 -4.14 23.27 -9.21
N SER A 302 -3.42 22.92 -8.16
CA SER A 302 -2.77 23.81 -7.20
C SER A 302 -1.61 23.11 -6.48
N ARG A 303 -0.75 23.90 -5.84
CA ARG A 303 0.32 23.43 -4.95
C ARG A 303 0.15 24.05 -3.56
N GLY A 304 0.39 23.24 -2.52
CA GLY A 304 0.12 23.58 -1.12
C GLY A 304 -1.36 23.53 -0.74
N CYS A 305 -1.65 23.88 0.52
CA CYS A 305 -3.01 23.88 1.06
C CYS A 305 -3.44 25.29 1.47
N TYR A 306 -4.59 25.76 0.98
CA TYR A 306 -5.15 27.08 1.32
C TYR A 306 -5.60 27.20 2.78
N TRP A 307 -5.88 26.07 3.45
CA TRP A 307 -6.20 26.08 4.88
C TRP A 307 -4.92 26.18 5.74
N GLY A 308 -3.94 25.31 5.48
CA GLY A 308 -2.58 25.38 6.05
C GLY A 308 -2.46 25.37 7.59
N LYS A 309 -3.54 25.12 8.34
CA LYS A 309 -3.58 25.30 9.81
C LYS A 309 -3.75 24.01 10.63
N CYS A 310 -4.03 22.87 9.98
CA CYS A 310 -4.22 21.59 10.66
C CYS A 310 -3.00 21.25 11.53
N ALA A 311 -3.20 21.06 12.83
CA ALA A 311 -2.09 20.88 13.78
C ALA A 311 -1.25 19.62 13.50
N PHE A 312 -1.88 18.56 12.97
CA PHE A 312 -1.25 17.28 12.67
C PHE A 312 -0.53 17.23 11.32
N CYS A 313 -0.78 18.17 10.42
CA CYS A 313 -0.38 18.04 9.01
C CYS A 313 1.06 18.49 8.78
N SER A 314 1.82 17.69 8.03
CA SER A 314 3.20 17.98 7.60
C SER A 314 3.32 18.29 6.10
N HIS A 315 2.28 18.04 5.31
CA HIS A 315 2.32 18.14 3.85
C HIS A 315 2.66 19.55 3.34
N ASN A 316 2.15 20.58 4.04
CA ASN A 316 2.33 21.97 3.63
C ASN A 316 3.77 22.50 3.83
N VAL A 317 4.63 21.76 4.54
CA VAL A 317 6.04 22.13 4.78
C VAL A 317 6.81 22.23 3.47
N SER A 318 6.56 21.32 2.51
CA SER A 318 7.28 21.32 1.22
C SER A 318 6.90 22.46 0.29
N TYR A 319 5.81 23.17 0.60
CA TYR A 319 5.33 24.35 -0.14
C TYR A 319 5.56 25.66 0.65
N GLU A 320 6.41 25.63 1.68
CA GLU A 320 6.68 26.75 2.59
C GLU A 320 5.39 27.37 3.18
N ASN A 321 4.38 26.53 3.41
CA ASN A 321 3.05 26.92 3.86
C ASN A 321 2.30 27.90 2.93
N ARG A 322 2.60 27.90 1.62
CA ARG A 322 1.95 28.75 0.63
C ARG A 322 0.97 27.95 -0.22
N TYR A 323 -0.15 28.57 -0.55
CA TYR A 323 -1.11 28.03 -1.52
C TYR A 323 -0.97 28.74 -2.86
N ARG A 324 -0.83 27.97 -3.94
CA ARG A 324 -0.63 28.50 -5.29
C ARG A 324 -1.57 27.76 -6.26
N PRO A 325 -2.74 28.33 -6.56
CA PRO A 325 -3.64 27.75 -7.55
C PRO A 325 -3.15 28.02 -8.98
N SER A 326 -3.45 27.10 -9.88
CA SER A 326 -3.43 27.35 -11.32
C SER A 326 -4.71 28.06 -11.76
N VAL A 327 -4.81 28.38 -13.04
CA VAL A 327 -6.01 28.98 -13.64
C VAL A 327 -6.88 27.89 -14.28
N PRO A 328 -8.21 27.85 -14.03
CA PRO A 328 -9.08 26.78 -14.54
C PRO A 328 -8.95 26.49 -16.04
N ARG A 329 -8.87 27.53 -16.88
CA ARG A 329 -8.68 27.39 -18.33
C ARG A 329 -7.39 26.69 -18.72
N LYS A 330 -6.31 26.96 -18.00
CA LYS A 330 -5.03 26.27 -18.21
C LYS A 330 -5.16 24.81 -17.82
N VAL A 331 -5.69 24.52 -16.63
CA VAL A 331 -5.88 23.14 -16.17
C VAL A 331 -6.74 22.35 -17.16
N ALA A 332 -7.82 22.94 -17.68
CA ALA A 332 -8.64 22.29 -18.69
C ALA A 332 -7.91 22.04 -20.01
N ALA A 333 -7.08 22.99 -20.47
CA ALA A 333 -6.25 22.81 -21.65
C ALA A 333 -5.18 21.72 -21.45
N ASP A 334 -4.58 21.66 -20.26
CA ASP A 334 -3.61 20.62 -19.88
C ASP A 334 -4.28 19.23 -19.89
N ILE A 335 -5.46 19.09 -19.29
CA ILE A 335 -6.24 17.84 -19.29
C ILE A 335 -6.60 17.41 -20.70
N ASP A 336 -7.09 18.33 -21.54
CA ASP A 336 -7.44 18.05 -22.93
C ASP A 336 -6.21 17.62 -23.76
N HIS A 337 -5.07 18.26 -23.53
CA HIS A 337 -3.79 17.84 -24.12
C HIS A 337 -3.40 16.42 -23.69
N LEU A 338 -3.42 16.14 -22.39
CA LEU A 338 -3.06 14.83 -21.83
C LEU A 338 -4.00 13.72 -22.31
N SER A 339 -5.30 13.99 -22.34
CA SER A 339 -6.33 13.05 -22.77
C SER A 339 -6.07 12.62 -24.22
N ARG A 340 -5.85 13.57 -25.14
CA ARG A 340 -5.53 13.27 -26.54
C ARG A 340 -4.17 12.60 -26.71
N ARG A 341 -3.15 13.06 -25.96
CA ARG A 341 -1.77 12.56 -26.09
C ARG A 341 -1.65 11.11 -25.65
N TYR A 342 -2.26 10.74 -24.53
CA TYR A 342 -2.12 9.41 -23.93
C TYR A 342 -3.35 8.52 -24.16
N ASN A 343 -4.38 9.01 -24.84
CA ASN A 343 -5.66 8.32 -25.04
C ASN A 343 -6.27 7.86 -23.71
N VAL A 344 -6.36 8.79 -22.76
CA VAL A 344 -6.89 8.54 -21.41
C VAL A 344 -8.09 9.45 -21.13
N ARG A 345 -8.96 8.99 -20.23
CA ARG A 345 -10.12 9.77 -19.77
C ARG A 345 -10.17 9.94 -18.25
N HIS A 346 -9.35 9.22 -17.49
CA HIS A 346 -9.36 9.27 -16.02
C HIS A 346 -8.18 10.08 -15.49
N PHE A 347 -8.49 11.01 -14.60
CA PHE A 347 -7.50 11.89 -13.98
C PHE A 347 -7.73 11.97 -12.47
N SER A 348 -6.64 11.91 -11.70
CA SER A 348 -6.68 12.11 -10.25
C SER A 348 -6.00 13.43 -9.91
N PHE A 349 -6.75 14.38 -9.35
CA PHE A 349 -6.19 15.60 -8.79
C PHE A 349 -5.52 15.28 -7.46
N CYS A 350 -4.19 15.26 -7.47
CA CYS A 350 -3.34 14.95 -6.32
C CYS A 350 -3.05 16.18 -5.44
N ASP A 351 -3.87 17.22 -5.55
CA ASP A 351 -3.85 18.41 -4.70
C ASP A 351 -4.06 18.04 -3.22
N GLU A 352 -3.46 18.81 -2.31
CA GLU A 352 -3.69 18.68 -0.86
C GLU A 352 -5.17 18.87 -0.52
N ALA A 353 -5.79 19.89 -1.12
CA ALA A 353 -7.23 20.12 -1.16
C ALA A 353 -7.52 21.19 -2.23
N ILE A 354 -8.43 20.91 -3.15
CA ILE A 354 -8.90 21.93 -4.09
C ILE A 354 -9.83 22.90 -3.36
N ALA A 355 -9.50 24.19 -3.38
CA ALA A 355 -10.33 25.24 -2.80
C ALA A 355 -11.69 25.36 -3.54
N PRO A 356 -12.80 25.69 -2.86
CA PRO A 356 -14.11 25.77 -3.51
C PRO A 356 -14.16 26.73 -4.71
N SER A 357 -13.45 27.85 -4.64
CA SER A 357 -13.37 28.82 -5.75
C SER A 357 -12.68 28.25 -6.98
N LEU A 358 -11.61 27.49 -6.79
CA LEU A 358 -10.91 26.79 -7.88
C LEU A 358 -11.78 25.65 -8.42
N MET A 359 -12.45 24.89 -7.55
CA MET A 359 -13.37 23.81 -7.95
C MET A 359 -14.51 24.34 -8.82
N SER A 360 -15.16 25.42 -8.42
CA SER A 360 -16.23 26.06 -9.20
C SER A 360 -15.72 26.52 -10.57
N GLY A 361 -14.54 27.15 -10.61
CA GLY A 361 -13.90 27.57 -11.86
C GLY A 361 -13.58 26.39 -12.80
N LEU A 362 -13.02 25.30 -12.26
CA LEU A 362 -12.71 24.08 -13.01
C LEU A 362 -13.98 23.45 -13.57
N THR A 363 -14.99 23.28 -12.71
CA THR A 363 -16.28 22.68 -13.04
C THR A 363 -16.93 23.42 -14.21
N ARG A 364 -17.05 24.76 -14.11
CA ARG A 364 -17.57 25.58 -15.21
C ARG A 364 -16.78 25.39 -16.50
N THR A 365 -15.45 25.42 -16.41
CA THR A 365 -14.57 25.30 -17.59
C THR A 365 -14.72 23.93 -18.26
N PHE A 366 -14.84 22.84 -17.51
CA PHE A 366 -15.04 21.49 -18.04
C PHE A 366 -16.41 21.32 -18.69
N LEU A 367 -17.46 21.92 -18.13
CA LEU A 367 -18.80 21.95 -18.74
C LEU A 367 -18.80 22.72 -20.06
N GLU A 368 -18.14 23.89 -20.09
CA GLU A 368 -18.00 24.71 -21.30
C GLU A 368 -17.22 23.98 -22.40
N SER A 369 -16.14 23.27 -22.06
CA SER A 369 -15.33 22.52 -23.01
C SER A 369 -15.93 21.17 -23.41
N LYS A 370 -16.97 20.70 -22.71
CA LYS A 370 -17.59 19.37 -22.87
C LYS A 370 -16.54 18.25 -22.77
N ALA A 371 -15.62 18.36 -21.81
CA ALA A 371 -14.59 17.36 -21.61
C ALA A 371 -15.21 16.00 -21.24
N ASP A 372 -14.94 14.96 -22.03
CA ASP A 372 -15.33 13.58 -21.67
C ASP A 372 -14.26 12.92 -20.80
N CYS A 373 -14.07 13.49 -19.60
CA CYS A 373 -13.11 13.02 -18.62
C CYS A 373 -13.82 12.65 -17.31
N ARG A 374 -13.13 11.88 -16.45
CA ARG A 374 -13.60 11.48 -15.13
C ARG A 374 -12.54 11.77 -14.09
N PHE A 375 -12.98 12.35 -12.97
CA PHE A 375 -12.08 12.94 -12.00
C PHE A 375 -12.27 12.37 -10.59
N SER A 376 -11.15 12.12 -9.91
CA SER A 376 -11.09 12.07 -8.45
C SER A 376 -10.30 13.25 -7.90
N THR A 377 -10.58 13.67 -6.68
CA THR A 377 -9.88 14.81 -6.05
C THR A 377 -9.95 14.77 -4.52
N ASN A 378 -9.11 15.55 -3.85
CA ASN A 378 -9.21 15.82 -2.42
C ASN A 378 -9.89 17.18 -2.18
N ILE A 379 -10.83 17.24 -1.23
CA ILE A 379 -11.46 18.49 -0.79
C ILE A 379 -11.47 18.60 0.73
N ARG A 380 -11.70 19.83 1.20
CA ARG A 380 -12.05 20.13 2.58
C ARG A 380 -13.56 20.35 2.69
N LEU A 381 -14.12 20.04 3.85
CA LEU A 381 -15.54 20.27 4.13
C LEU A 381 -15.77 21.76 4.33
N GLU A 382 -16.46 22.38 3.38
CA GLU A 382 -16.76 23.81 3.35
C GLU A 382 -18.16 24.07 2.81
N ALA A 383 -18.82 25.13 3.29
CA ALA A 383 -20.22 25.41 3.01
C ALA A 383 -20.50 25.69 1.52
N GLN A 384 -19.48 26.08 0.76
CA GLN A 384 -19.55 26.33 -0.68
C GLN A 384 -19.75 25.05 -1.50
N PHE A 385 -19.50 23.87 -0.93
CA PHE A 385 -19.90 22.59 -1.53
C PHE A 385 -21.41 22.35 -1.27
N ASP A 386 -22.22 23.26 -1.80
CA ASP A 386 -23.68 23.18 -1.77
C ASP A 386 -24.22 22.24 -2.85
N GLY A 387 -25.53 22.00 -2.84
CA GLY A 387 -26.17 21.11 -3.82
C GLY A 387 -25.97 21.55 -5.27
N SER A 388 -25.89 22.85 -5.55
CA SER A 388 -25.69 23.35 -6.91
C SER A 388 -24.28 23.04 -7.40
N LEU A 389 -23.25 23.38 -6.61
CA LEU A 389 -21.86 23.11 -6.96
C LEU A 389 -21.61 21.60 -7.09
N CYS A 390 -22.13 20.78 -6.17
CA CYS A 390 -21.97 19.33 -6.24
C CYS A 390 -22.61 18.73 -7.50
N GLN A 391 -23.79 19.21 -7.92
CA GLN A 391 -24.42 18.80 -9.18
C GLN A 391 -23.58 19.19 -10.39
N GLU A 392 -23.09 20.43 -10.43
CA GLU A 392 -22.20 20.88 -11.51
C GLU A 392 -20.92 20.04 -11.55
N MET A 393 -20.32 19.72 -10.40
CA MET A 393 -19.13 18.86 -10.29
C MET A 393 -19.39 17.47 -10.91
N TYR A 394 -20.53 16.85 -10.60
CA TYR A 394 -20.87 15.55 -11.19
C TYR A 394 -21.00 15.64 -12.72
N GLN A 395 -21.70 16.68 -13.22
CA GLN A 395 -21.85 16.93 -14.65
C GLN A 395 -20.51 17.20 -15.34
N ALA A 396 -19.58 17.86 -14.67
CA ALA A 396 -18.22 18.11 -15.14
C ALA A 396 -17.32 16.87 -15.15
N GLY A 397 -17.76 15.74 -14.58
CA GLY A 397 -17.04 14.47 -14.60
C GLY A 397 -16.43 14.04 -13.27
N PHE A 398 -16.61 14.78 -12.17
CA PHE A 398 -16.17 14.32 -10.85
C PHE A 398 -17.01 13.11 -10.40
N ARG A 399 -16.33 12.06 -9.92
CA ARG A 399 -16.96 10.82 -9.46
C ARG A 399 -16.60 10.46 -8.04
N VAL A 400 -15.40 10.82 -7.59
CA VAL A 400 -14.91 10.50 -6.25
C VAL A 400 -14.28 11.74 -5.61
N VAL A 401 -14.64 12.01 -4.37
CA VAL A 401 -13.95 12.98 -3.52
C VAL A 401 -13.43 12.30 -2.26
N TYR A 402 -12.17 12.57 -1.97
CA TYR A 402 -11.52 12.15 -0.74
C TYR A 402 -11.50 13.32 0.24
N ILE A 403 -11.86 13.07 1.48
CA ILE A 403 -12.14 14.12 2.45
C ILE A 403 -11.49 13.77 3.78
N GLY A 404 -10.61 14.63 4.28
CA GLY A 404 -10.16 14.54 5.66
C GLY A 404 -11.24 15.06 6.60
N LEU A 405 -12.02 14.18 7.23
CA LEU A 405 -12.92 14.54 8.33
C LEU A 405 -12.13 14.59 9.65
N GLU A 406 -11.26 13.61 9.84
CA GLU A 406 -10.43 13.34 11.03
C GLU A 406 -11.22 12.95 12.29
N SER A 407 -12.27 13.68 12.65
CA SER A 407 -13.10 13.43 13.83
C SER A 407 -14.55 13.88 13.61
N GLY A 408 -15.50 13.18 14.24
CA GLY A 408 -16.92 13.54 14.29
C GLY A 408 -17.31 14.38 15.51
N CYS A 409 -16.33 14.76 16.33
CA CYS A 409 -16.50 15.56 17.54
C CYS A 409 -15.95 16.99 17.35
N ASP A 410 -16.81 18.01 17.51
CA ASP A 410 -16.46 19.42 17.25
C ASP A 410 -15.33 19.93 18.16
N ARG A 411 -15.26 19.46 19.42
CA ARG A 411 -14.16 19.85 20.32
C ARG A 411 -12.81 19.34 19.79
N VAL A 412 -12.75 18.08 19.35
CA VAL A 412 -11.54 17.46 18.81
C VAL A 412 -11.14 18.10 17.49
N LEU A 413 -12.10 18.40 16.61
CA LEU A 413 -11.88 19.19 15.38
C LEU A 413 -11.28 20.58 15.69
N GLY A 414 -11.71 21.20 16.80
CA GLY A 414 -11.14 22.42 17.35
C GLY A 414 -9.67 22.27 17.76
N LEU A 415 -9.33 21.21 18.52
CA LEU A 415 -7.95 20.90 18.92
C LEU A 415 -7.03 20.70 17.71
N MET A 416 -7.54 20.01 16.67
CA MET A 416 -6.82 19.79 15.42
C MET A 416 -6.66 21.07 14.58
N ARG A 417 -7.37 22.16 14.93
CA ARG A 417 -7.52 23.37 14.12
C ARG A 417 -8.04 23.02 12.72
N LYS A 418 -8.97 22.07 12.64
CA LYS A 418 -9.51 21.61 11.37
C LYS A 418 -10.37 22.69 10.73
N GLY A 419 -11.09 23.52 11.48
CA GLY A 419 -11.91 24.59 10.91
C GLY A 419 -13.11 24.06 10.10
N THR A 420 -13.70 22.96 10.55
CA THR A 420 -15.00 22.42 10.08
C THR A 420 -15.81 22.03 11.32
N THR A 421 -17.10 21.78 11.15
CA THR A 421 -17.98 21.20 12.18
C THR A 421 -18.62 19.92 11.66
N ARG A 422 -19.15 19.10 12.57
CA ARG A 422 -19.88 17.87 12.24
C ARG A 422 -21.13 18.14 11.41
N GLU A 423 -21.83 19.24 11.69
CA GLU A 423 -23.05 19.63 10.98
C GLU A 423 -22.73 20.00 9.54
N LEU A 424 -21.69 20.81 9.34
CA LEU A 424 -21.20 21.17 8.02
C LEU A 424 -20.71 19.94 7.25
N ALA A 425 -19.97 19.06 7.92
CA ALA A 425 -19.49 17.81 7.33
C ALA A 425 -20.65 17.01 6.74
N LEU A 426 -21.70 16.81 7.54
CA LEU A 426 -22.87 16.04 7.16
C LEU A 426 -23.66 16.71 6.02
N ALA A 427 -23.80 18.04 6.04
CA ALA A 427 -24.45 18.78 4.97
C ALA A 427 -23.72 18.61 3.62
N VAL A 428 -22.39 18.69 3.62
CA VAL A 428 -21.58 18.53 2.40
C VAL A 428 -21.62 17.08 1.90
N CYS A 429 -21.49 16.08 2.77
CA CYS A 429 -21.59 14.67 2.37
C CYS A 429 -22.96 14.36 1.74
N ARG A 430 -24.05 14.89 2.31
CA ARG A 430 -25.40 14.81 1.71
C ARG A 430 -25.46 15.40 0.30
N ASN A 431 -24.88 16.58 0.08
CA ASN A 431 -24.89 17.24 -1.22
C ASN A 431 -24.10 16.45 -2.27
N LEU A 432 -22.92 15.93 -1.90
CA LEU A 432 -22.08 15.10 -2.76
C LEU A 432 -22.80 13.82 -3.16
N VAL A 433 -23.33 13.10 -2.17
CA VAL A 433 -24.08 11.86 -2.39
C VAL A 433 -25.32 12.09 -3.23
N ALA A 434 -26.09 13.16 -2.97
CA ALA A 434 -27.28 13.50 -3.74
C ALA A 434 -26.94 13.85 -5.21
N ALA A 435 -25.75 14.39 -5.46
CA ALA A 435 -25.25 14.65 -6.81
C ALA A 435 -24.72 13.40 -7.53
N GLY A 436 -24.57 12.26 -6.84
CA GLY A 436 -23.98 11.04 -7.38
C GLY A 436 -22.45 10.98 -7.29
N ILE A 437 -21.84 11.78 -6.42
CA ILE A 437 -20.39 11.77 -6.16
C ILE A 437 -20.12 10.89 -4.94
N TRP A 438 -19.18 9.95 -5.07
CA TRP A 438 -18.73 9.09 -3.99
C TRP A 438 -17.81 9.85 -3.04
N ASP A 439 -18.16 9.92 -1.76
CA ASP A 439 -17.33 10.49 -0.71
C ASP A 439 -16.56 9.41 0.07
N HIS A 440 -15.26 9.62 0.25
CA HIS A 440 -14.41 8.76 1.05
C HIS A 440 -13.77 9.56 2.18
N LEU A 441 -14.12 9.25 3.43
CA LEU A 441 -13.67 10.00 4.59
C LEU A 441 -12.41 9.39 5.22
N TYR A 442 -11.39 10.20 5.48
CA TYR A 442 -10.25 9.85 6.33
C TYR A 442 -10.53 10.27 7.77
N ILE A 443 -10.31 9.33 8.69
CA ILE A 443 -10.58 9.47 10.13
C ILE A 443 -9.42 8.86 10.89
N PHE A 444 -9.05 9.45 12.03
CA PHE A 444 -8.14 8.82 12.95
C PHE A 444 -8.52 9.13 14.40
N LEU A 445 -8.29 8.17 15.29
CA LEU A 445 -8.57 8.30 16.72
C LEU A 445 -7.29 8.53 17.53
N GLY A 446 -7.42 9.11 18.71
CA GLY A 446 -6.32 9.34 19.64
C GLY A 446 -5.52 10.61 19.36
N PHE A 447 -6.16 11.66 18.82
CA PHE A 447 -5.51 12.97 18.79
C PHE A 447 -5.24 13.44 20.24
N PRO A 448 -4.14 14.16 20.54
CA PRO A 448 -3.85 14.59 21.90
C PRO A 448 -5.02 15.34 22.55
N GLY A 449 -5.45 14.86 23.73
CA GLY A 449 -6.61 15.39 24.45
C GLY A 449 -7.97 14.81 24.05
N GLU A 450 -8.06 13.92 23.06
CA GLU A 450 -9.31 13.21 22.70
C GLU A 450 -9.63 12.11 23.74
N THR A 451 -10.82 12.19 24.33
CA THR A 451 -11.29 11.19 25.30
C THR A 451 -11.92 9.99 24.61
N LEU A 452 -12.06 8.88 25.34
CA LEU A 452 -12.76 7.69 24.82
C LEU A 452 -14.19 8.01 24.36
N ALA A 453 -14.93 8.81 25.13
CA ALA A 453 -16.31 9.17 24.79
C ALA A 453 -16.41 9.96 23.48
N GLU A 454 -15.41 10.78 23.15
CA GLU A 454 -15.40 11.58 21.91
C GLU A 454 -14.92 10.77 20.70
N ALA A 455 -14.02 9.81 20.93
CA ALA A 455 -13.69 8.81 19.93
C ALA A 455 -14.93 7.96 19.61
N GLU A 456 -15.69 7.54 20.63
CA GLU A 456 -16.97 6.84 20.46
C GLU A 456 -18.03 7.72 19.78
N GLU A 457 -18.06 9.02 20.06
CA GLU A 457 -18.90 9.98 19.35
C GLU A 457 -18.55 10.06 17.87
N THR A 458 -17.27 10.04 17.52
CA THR A 458 -16.79 9.99 16.13
C THR A 458 -17.23 8.70 15.45
N ILE A 459 -17.07 7.55 16.13
CA ILE A 459 -17.51 6.26 15.61
C ILE A 459 -19.03 6.25 15.37
N SER A 460 -19.79 6.69 16.37
CA SER A 460 -21.26 6.78 16.29
C SER A 460 -21.72 7.71 15.17
N PHE A 461 -21.01 8.82 14.93
CA PHE A 461 -21.30 9.73 13.83
C PHE A 461 -21.19 9.03 12.47
N ILE A 462 -20.18 8.19 12.25
CA ILE A 462 -20.04 7.44 10.99
C ILE A 462 -21.13 6.39 10.82
N GLU A 463 -21.48 5.69 11.90
CA GLU A 463 -22.54 4.68 11.88
C GLU A 463 -23.91 5.26 11.56
N GLN A 464 -24.27 6.34 12.26
CA GLN A 464 -25.59 6.96 12.17
C GLN A 464 -25.84 7.69 10.85
N ASN A 465 -24.79 7.98 10.09
CA ASN A 465 -24.86 8.73 8.84
C ASN A 465 -24.37 7.89 7.64
N SER A 466 -24.46 6.56 7.74
CA SER A 466 -24.02 5.61 6.72
C SER A 466 -24.83 5.68 5.40
N GLU A 467 -25.96 6.38 5.40
CA GLU A 467 -26.75 6.67 4.20
C GLU A 467 -26.12 7.73 3.30
N VAL A 468 -25.30 8.62 3.87
CA VAL A 468 -24.70 9.78 3.18
C VAL A 468 -23.18 9.84 3.30
N ILE A 469 -22.55 8.95 4.07
CA ILE A 469 -21.12 8.71 4.07
C ILE A 469 -20.88 7.39 3.33
N ARG A 470 -20.33 7.45 2.12
CA ARG A 470 -20.23 6.26 1.26
C ARG A 470 -19.13 5.32 1.69
N SER A 471 -18.01 5.82 2.15
CA SER A 471 -16.90 4.99 2.61
C SER A 471 -15.98 5.78 3.53
N PHE A 472 -15.17 5.07 4.30
CA PHE A 472 -14.21 5.70 5.19
C PHE A 472 -12.98 4.82 5.38
N ASN A 473 -11.91 5.44 5.84
CA ASN A 473 -10.78 4.77 6.48
C ASN A 473 -10.68 5.29 7.91
N ILE A 474 -10.50 4.39 8.87
CA ILE A 474 -10.28 4.74 10.28
C ILE A 474 -8.94 4.18 10.75
N GLY A 475 -8.07 5.08 11.18
CA GLY A 475 -6.77 4.77 11.77
C GLY A 475 -6.62 5.34 13.18
N HIS A 476 -5.37 5.51 13.60
CA HIS A 476 -4.99 6.20 14.83
C HIS A 476 -4.03 7.34 14.50
N PHE A 477 -4.02 8.36 15.35
CA PHE A 477 -3.14 9.51 15.20
C PHE A 477 -1.67 9.08 15.26
N SER A 478 -0.90 9.52 14.27
CA SER A 478 0.56 9.38 14.25
C SER A 478 1.19 10.76 14.32
N LEU A 479 2.07 10.97 15.30
CA LEU A 479 2.82 12.21 15.41
C LEU A 479 3.89 12.25 14.33
N THR A 480 3.85 13.23 13.43
CA THR A 480 4.76 13.29 12.29
C THR A 480 5.69 14.49 12.30
N ARG A 481 6.86 14.32 11.69
CA ARG A 481 7.84 15.39 11.44
C ARG A 481 7.21 16.51 10.64
N GLY A 482 7.40 17.75 11.09
CA GLY A 482 6.86 18.94 10.42
C GLY A 482 5.42 19.29 10.83
N SER A 483 4.77 18.50 11.68
CA SER A 483 3.49 18.87 12.29
C SER A 483 3.66 19.95 13.37
N ALA A 484 2.63 20.77 13.58
CA ALA A 484 2.62 21.74 14.67
C ALA A 484 2.62 21.06 16.05
N VAL A 485 2.01 19.88 16.15
CA VAL A 485 2.03 19.06 17.38
C VAL A 485 3.47 18.73 17.79
N LEU A 486 4.31 18.29 16.86
CA LEU A 486 5.72 18.01 17.15
C LEU A 486 6.52 19.28 17.42
N ALA A 487 6.21 20.38 16.73
CA ALA A 487 6.89 21.66 16.91
C ALA A 487 6.56 22.34 18.26
N SER A 488 5.43 22.01 18.88
CA SER A 488 4.99 22.58 20.15
C SER A 488 4.33 21.54 21.07
N PRO A 489 5.07 20.50 21.54
CA PRO A 489 4.52 19.38 22.30
C PRO A 489 3.74 19.81 23.56
N GLU A 490 4.25 20.82 24.26
CA GLU A 490 3.64 21.38 25.48
C GLU A 490 2.26 21.99 25.21
N GLU A 491 2.05 22.64 24.05
CA GLU A 491 0.77 23.24 23.69
C GLU A 491 -0.34 22.18 23.57
N PHE A 492 0.02 21.01 23.04
CA PHE A 492 -0.89 19.89 22.84
C PHE A 492 -0.91 18.90 24.01
N GLY A 493 -0.17 19.20 25.09
CA GLY A 493 -0.12 18.37 26.29
C GLY A 493 0.40 16.97 26.01
N ILE A 494 1.46 16.83 25.21
CA ILE A 494 2.14 15.55 24.97
C ILE A 494 3.57 15.59 25.50
N ASP A 495 4.04 14.43 25.97
CA ASP A 495 5.42 14.21 26.38
C ASP A 495 6.13 13.34 25.32
N LEU A 496 7.32 13.75 24.91
CA LEU A 496 8.15 12.98 23.98
C LEU A 496 9.07 12.02 24.76
N PRO A 497 9.39 10.83 24.21
CA PRO A 497 10.36 9.92 24.81
C PRO A 497 11.72 10.59 25.03
N ALA A 498 12.48 10.12 26.02
CA ALA A 498 13.84 10.59 26.26
C ALA A 498 14.76 10.27 25.07
N GLY A 499 15.53 11.27 24.61
CA GLY A 499 16.47 11.17 23.49
C GLY A 499 16.11 12.09 22.32
N ASP A 500 17.00 12.18 21.34
CA ASP A 500 16.78 12.99 20.14
C ASP A 500 16.47 12.11 18.92
N ALA A 501 15.27 11.52 18.91
CA ALA A 501 14.78 10.82 17.72
C ALA A 501 14.65 11.75 16.50
N THR A 502 14.58 13.07 16.72
CA THR A 502 14.50 14.05 15.63
C THR A 502 15.80 14.16 14.84
N GLY A 503 16.92 13.67 15.40
CA GLY A 503 18.20 13.50 14.71
C GLY A 503 18.30 12.27 13.81
N TYR A 504 17.28 11.41 13.72
CA TYR A 504 17.26 10.22 12.86
C TYR A 504 16.34 10.39 11.66
N LEU A 505 16.48 9.53 10.65
CA LEU A 505 15.63 9.46 9.45
C LEU A 505 14.23 8.87 9.77
N ALA A 506 13.60 9.36 10.84
CA ALA A 506 12.26 9.04 11.27
C ALA A 506 11.29 10.17 10.88
N VAL A 507 10.12 9.77 10.37
CA VAL A 507 9.00 10.68 10.10
C VAL A 507 7.96 10.59 11.20
N GLY A 508 7.64 9.38 11.67
CA GLY A 508 6.76 9.15 12.81
C GLY A 508 7.51 9.17 14.14
N PHE A 509 6.85 9.65 15.20
CA PHE A 509 7.39 9.71 16.56
C PHE A 509 6.43 9.10 17.56
N ASP A 510 7.00 8.41 18.55
CA ASP A 510 6.26 8.03 19.75
C ASP A 510 6.02 9.27 20.64
N PHE A 511 4.92 9.24 21.37
CA PHE A 511 4.55 10.27 22.34
C PHE A 511 3.61 9.70 23.40
N SER A 512 3.56 10.34 24.56
CA SER A 512 2.60 10.07 25.62
C SER A 512 1.69 11.27 25.82
N PRO A 513 0.37 11.17 25.58
CA PRO A 513 -0.54 12.27 25.87
C PRO A 513 -0.77 12.38 27.38
N ARG A 514 -0.77 13.61 27.91
CA ARG A 514 -1.08 13.90 29.32
C ARG A 514 -2.56 13.69 29.65
N THR A 515 -3.42 13.81 28.63
CA THR A 515 -4.87 13.62 28.73
C THR A 515 -5.41 12.93 27.46
N GLY A 516 -6.50 12.20 27.60
CA GLY A 516 -7.13 11.48 26.50
C GLY A 516 -6.61 10.06 26.29
N LEU A 517 -6.90 9.49 25.12
CA LEU A 517 -6.50 8.14 24.73
C LEU A 517 -4.99 8.06 24.50
N ASN A 518 -4.36 7.01 25.04
CA ASN A 518 -3.01 6.66 24.62
C ASN A 518 -3.00 5.92 23.29
N ARG A 519 -1.81 5.79 22.67
CA ARG A 519 -1.62 5.13 21.37
C ARG A 519 -2.22 3.72 21.32
N SER A 520 -1.95 2.89 22.32
CA SER A 520 -2.44 1.50 22.36
C SER A 520 -3.97 1.42 22.44
N GLN A 521 -4.59 2.32 23.23
CA GLN A 521 -6.05 2.43 23.30
C GLN A 521 -6.64 2.86 21.95
N ALA A 522 -6.06 3.87 21.30
CA ALA A 522 -6.51 4.35 19.99
C ALA A 522 -6.32 3.31 18.87
N GLU A 523 -5.18 2.62 18.83
CA GLU A 523 -4.92 1.50 17.91
C GLU A 523 -5.89 0.34 18.13
N SER A 524 -6.16 -0.03 19.39
CA SER A 524 -7.11 -1.09 19.71
C SER A 524 -8.54 -0.70 19.32
N LEU A 525 -8.94 0.54 19.61
CA LEU A 525 -10.28 1.04 19.32
C LEU A 525 -10.52 1.17 17.82
N SER A 526 -9.59 1.76 17.07
CA SER A 526 -9.68 1.88 15.60
C SER A 526 -9.76 0.51 14.93
N ARG A 527 -8.95 -0.47 15.35
CA ARG A 527 -8.99 -1.84 14.84
C ARG A 527 -10.32 -2.54 15.13
N LYS A 528 -10.78 -2.53 16.39
CA LYS A 528 -12.08 -3.12 16.76
C LYS A 528 -13.23 -2.46 16.02
N THR A 529 -13.15 -1.15 15.81
CA THR A 529 -14.14 -0.39 15.04
C THR A 529 -14.12 -0.82 13.59
N TRP A 530 -12.95 -0.92 12.96
CA TRP A 530 -12.83 -1.42 11.60
C TRP A 530 -13.45 -2.81 11.47
N ASP A 531 -13.05 -3.76 12.31
CA ASP A 531 -13.55 -5.15 12.26
C ASP A 531 -15.08 -5.22 12.44
N ARG A 532 -15.65 -4.33 13.26
CA ARG A 532 -17.09 -4.26 13.53
C ARG A 532 -17.87 -3.58 12.40
N LEU A 533 -17.42 -2.38 12.01
CA LEU A 533 -18.14 -1.54 11.05
C LEU A 533 -18.00 -2.03 9.64
N VAL A 534 -16.83 -2.56 9.27
CA VAL A 534 -16.59 -3.03 7.91
C VAL A 534 -17.71 -4.00 7.56
N LEU A 535 -17.97 -5.04 8.35
CA LEU A 535 -18.98 -6.06 8.04
C LEU A 535 -20.43 -5.57 7.98
N SER A 536 -20.76 -4.45 8.63
CA SER A 536 -22.14 -3.95 8.74
C SER A 536 -22.42 -2.71 7.89
N TYR A 537 -21.40 -2.08 7.31
CA TYR A 537 -21.57 -0.83 6.58
C TYR A 537 -22.27 -1.06 5.23
N PRO A 538 -23.18 -0.18 4.78
CA PRO A 538 -23.96 -0.41 3.56
C PRO A 538 -23.12 -0.65 2.29
N THR A 539 -21.93 -0.04 2.20
CA THR A 539 -21.00 -0.17 1.08
C THR A 539 -19.90 -1.20 1.32
N HIS A 540 -19.96 -1.94 2.43
CA HIS A 540 -18.97 -2.94 2.83
C HIS A 540 -18.62 -3.90 1.71
N ASP A 541 -19.64 -4.48 1.07
CA ASP A 541 -19.43 -5.55 0.12
C ASP A 541 -18.58 -5.06 -1.05
N ILE A 542 -18.80 -3.81 -1.50
CA ILE A 542 -17.98 -3.17 -2.52
C ILE A 542 -16.55 -2.95 -2.01
N MET A 543 -16.41 -2.34 -0.84
CA MET A 543 -15.09 -1.99 -0.27
C MET A 543 -14.29 -3.21 0.19
N ARG A 544 -14.91 -4.38 0.31
CA ARG A 544 -14.25 -5.67 0.52
C ARG A 544 -13.54 -6.16 -0.75
N PHE A 545 -14.06 -5.83 -1.92
CA PHE A 545 -13.52 -6.26 -3.20
C PHE A 545 -12.66 -5.19 -3.87
N LEU A 546 -13.05 -3.92 -3.74
CA LEU A 546 -12.39 -2.77 -4.34
C LEU A 546 -11.57 -2.01 -3.29
N SER A 547 -10.36 -1.59 -3.66
CA SER A 547 -9.62 -0.60 -2.88
C SER A 547 -10.06 0.81 -3.28
N LYS A 548 -9.72 1.82 -2.47
CA LYS A 548 -10.07 3.21 -2.78
C LYS A 548 -9.51 3.66 -4.14
N GLU A 549 -8.35 3.13 -4.53
CA GLU A 549 -7.69 3.41 -5.80
C GLU A 549 -8.51 2.92 -7.01
N ASP A 550 -9.34 1.89 -6.84
CA ASP A 550 -10.18 1.34 -7.90
C ASP A 550 -11.44 2.19 -8.15
N LEU A 551 -11.88 2.98 -7.16
CA LEU A 551 -13.19 3.64 -7.15
C LEU A 551 -13.44 4.51 -8.38
N LEU A 552 -12.46 5.32 -8.79
CA LEU A 552 -12.64 6.22 -9.94
C LEU A 552 -12.92 5.45 -11.22
N VAL A 553 -12.13 4.40 -11.50
CA VAL A 553 -12.24 3.60 -12.72
C VAL A 553 -13.53 2.78 -12.68
N TYR A 554 -13.84 2.19 -11.52
CA TYR A 554 -15.01 1.35 -11.35
C TYR A 554 -16.34 2.12 -11.45
N LEU A 555 -16.43 3.28 -10.79
CA LEU A 555 -17.62 4.14 -10.85
C LEU A 555 -17.80 4.77 -12.24
N SER A 556 -16.69 5.11 -12.90
CA SER A 556 -16.71 5.59 -14.28
C SER A 556 -17.27 4.53 -15.24
N HIS A 557 -16.79 3.29 -15.16
CA HIS A 557 -17.23 2.20 -16.03
C HIS A 557 -18.72 1.89 -15.92
N ASN A 558 -19.26 1.88 -14.70
CA ASN A 558 -20.66 1.57 -14.45
C ASN A 558 -21.61 2.77 -14.68
N GLU A 559 -21.07 3.94 -15.05
CA GLU A 559 -21.81 5.22 -15.10
C GLU A 559 -22.71 5.45 -13.87
N SER A 560 -22.30 4.90 -12.72
CA SER A 560 -23.18 4.71 -11.59
C SER A 560 -23.34 6.02 -10.81
N THR A 561 -24.58 6.43 -10.59
CA THR A 561 -24.96 7.34 -9.51
C THR A 561 -25.37 6.58 -8.24
N ASP A 562 -25.40 5.24 -8.30
CA ASP A 562 -25.97 4.39 -7.27
C ASP A 562 -25.00 4.22 -6.08
N PRO A 563 -25.45 4.56 -4.85
CA PRO A 563 -24.84 4.22 -3.57
C PRO A 563 -24.08 2.91 -3.44
N GLY A 564 -24.59 1.85 -4.07
CA GLY A 564 -24.35 0.51 -3.59
C GLY A 564 -23.96 -0.47 -4.66
N LEU A 565 -23.69 -0.02 -5.90
CA LEU A 565 -23.38 -0.95 -7.00
C LEU A 565 -24.32 -2.17 -6.92
N SER A 566 -25.60 -1.95 -6.59
CA SER A 566 -26.40 -2.88 -5.78
C SER A 566 -26.71 -4.21 -6.49
N ASN A 567 -26.38 -4.27 -7.78
CA ASN A 567 -26.41 -5.48 -8.60
C ASN A 567 -25.13 -6.34 -8.53
N LEU A 568 -24.04 -5.85 -7.97
CA LEU A 568 -22.86 -6.67 -7.67
C LEU A 568 -23.15 -7.64 -6.53
N SER A 569 -23.87 -7.24 -5.47
CA SER A 569 -24.32 -8.21 -4.46
C SER A 569 -25.38 -9.19 -5.00
N ALA A 570 -26.17 -8.80 -6.01
CA ALA A 570 -27.13 -9.70 -6.67
C ALA A 570 -26.45 -10.72 -7.61
N ALA A 571 -25.31 -10.36 -8.22
CA ALA A 571 -24.50 -11.24 -9.08
C ALA A 571 -23.42 -12.03 -8.32
N ILE A 572 -23.11 -11.62 -7.10
CA ILE A 572 -22.20 -12.26 -6.16
C ILE A 572 -23.05 -13.03 -5.16
N PRO A 573 -23.26 -14.35 -5.31
CA PRO A 573 -23.80 -15.13 -4.22
C PRO A 573 -22.90 -14.91 -3.04
N ALA A 574 -23.53 -14.68 -1.89
CA ALA A 574 -22.87 -14.55 -0.61
C ALA A 574 -21.65 -15.47 -0.61
N SER A 575 -20.46 -14.97 -0.28
CA SER A 575 -19.24 -15.78 -0.29
C SER A 575 -19.23 -16.86 0.81
N GLY A 576 -20.40 -17.32 1.25
CA GLY A 576 -20.65 -18.63 1.86
C GLY A 576 -21.39 -19.60 0.91
N ASP A 577 -22.20 -19.13 -0.04
CA ASP A 577 -23.14 -19.97 -0.79
C ASP A 577 -22.66 -20.50 -2.14
N ARG A 578 -21.62 -19.94 -2.77
CA ARG A 578 -21.07 -20.52 -4.02
C ARG A 578 -20.27 -21.81 -3.81
N TYR A 579 -19.97 -22.17 -2.56
CA TYR A 579 -19.50 -23.53 -2.18
C TYR A 579 -20.49 -24.30 -1.30
N HIS A 580 -21.53 -23.69 -0.72
CA HIS A 580 -22.61 -24.46 -0.10
C HIS A 580 -23.60 -25.06 -1.11
N GLY A 581 -23.66 -24.54 -2.34
CA GLY A 581 -24.51 -25.07 -3.42
C GLY A 581 -24.05 -26.36 -4.09
N LEU A 582 -22.85 -26.88 -3.79
CA LEU A 582 -22.37 -28.20 -4.27
C LEU A 582 -21.87 -29.11 -3.15
N VAL A 583 -22.08 -28.75 -1.88
CA VAL A 583 -21.62 -29.52 -0.71
C VAL A 583 -22.79 -30.04 0.15
N ASN A 584 -24.03 -29.84 -0.30
CA ASN A 584 -25.23 -30.38 0.37
C ASN A 584 -26.00 -31.43 -0.45
N GLU A 585 -25.34 -32.11 -1.38
CA GLU A 585 -25.70 -33.51 -1.58
C GLU A 585 -25.07 -34.30 -0.43
N SER A 586 -25.89 -34.67 0.54
CA SER A 586 -25.62 -35.75 1.47
C SER A 586 -25.45 -37.06 0.70
N LEU A 587 -24.40 -37.18 -0.10
CA LEU A 587 -23.92 -38.46 -0.61
C LEU A 587 -23.24 -39.12 0.58
N GLU A 588 -23.97 -40.03 1.24
CA GLU A 588 -23.38 -40.94 2.21
C GLU A 588 -22.12 -41.55 1.59
N MET A 589 -20.95 -41.19 2.10
CA MET A 589 -19.70 -41.77 1.63
C MET A 589 -19.78 -43.29 1.80
N THR A 590 -19.72 -44.03 0.70
CA THR A 590 -19.78 -45.49 0.73
C THR A 590 -18.37 -46.08 0.66
N LEU A 591 -18.21 -47.33 1.11
CA LEU A 591 -16.92 -48.02 1.10
C LEU A 591 -16.33 -48.23 -0.30
N ASP A 592 -17.11 -48.04 -1.36
CA ASP A 592 -16.70 -48.26 -2.74
C ASP A 592 -16.18 -46.98 -3.43
N TYR A 593 -16.24 -45.81 -2.78
CA TYR A 593 -15.69 -44.56 -3.31
C TYR A 593 -14.16 -44.54 -3.33
N THR A 594 -13.58 -43.83 -4.28
CA THR A 594 -12.13 -43.66 -4.45
C THR A 594 -11.72 -42.21 -4.15
N PRO A 595 -11.36 -41.87 -2.90
CA PRO A 595 -11.01 -40.50 -2.55
C PRO A 595 -9.73 -40.05 -3.27
N LEU A 596 -9.71 -38.79 -3.70
CA LEU A 596 -8.57 -38.14 -4.34
C LEU A 596 -8.21 -36.86 -3.59
N MET A 597 -6.94 -36.62 -3.28
CA MET A 597 -6.51 -35.32 -2.75
C MET A 597 -6.84 -34.21 -3.74
N ALA A 598 -7.42 -33.12 -3.26
CA ALA A 598 -7.71 -31.96 -4.11
C ALA A 598 -6.41 -31.36 -4.67
N ASP A 599 -6.49 -30.74 -5.84
CA ASP A 599 -5.32 -30.20 -6.53
C ASP A 599 -4.57 -29.18 -5.66
N GLY A 600 -3.23 -29.29 -5.64
CA GLY A 600 -2.34 -28.44 -4.84
C GLY A 600 -2.31 -28.75 -3.33
N VAL A 601 -3.18 -29.62 -2.81
CA VAL A 601 -3.15 -30.02 -1.40
C VAL A 601 -1.85 -30.76 -1.11
N THR A 602 -1.12 -30.27 -0.10
CA THR A 602 0.20 -30.80 0.25
C THR A 602 0.21 -31.38 1.66
N ARG A 603 0.76 -32.58 1.78
CA ARG A 603 1.10 -33.23 3.05
C ARG A 603 2.53 -32.88 3.43
N SER A 604 2.76 -32.43 4.66
CA SER A 604 4.11 -32.13 5.15
C SER A 604 4.32 -32.64 6.55
N VAL A 605 5.57 -32.99 6.86
CA VAL A 605 6.04 -33.18 8.22
C VAL A 605 6.72 -31.88 8.64
N ILE A 606 6.33 -31.36 9.80
CA ILE A 606 6.95 -30.17 10.41
C ILE A 606 7.37 -30.50 11.83
N HIS A 607 8.23 -29.68 12.43
CA HIS A 607 8.76 -29.95 13.76
C HIS A 607 8.28 -28.99 14.85
N PHE A 608 7.26 -28.18 14.58
CA PHE A 608 6.67 -27.26 15.55
C PHE A 608 5.15 -27.19 15.42
N ASP A 609 4.46 -26.78 16.49
CA ASP A 609 3.00 -26.64 16.51
C ASP A 609 2.53 -25.35 15.79
N LEU A 610 2.50 -25.40 14.45
CA LEU A 610 2.03 -24.28 13.64
C LEU A 610 0.55 -23.91 13.90
N PRO A 611 -0.39 -24.86 14.05
CA PRO A 611 -1.79 -24.52 14.28
C PRO A 611 -2.03 -23.79 15.60
N ALA A 612 -1.31 -24.13 16.69
CA ALA A 612 -1.38 -23.37 17.94
C ALA A 612 -0.86 -21.94 17.76
N PHE A 613 0.17 -21.75 16.93
CA PHE A 613 0.69 -20.43 16.58
C PHE A 613 -0.32 -19.60 15.77
N VAL A 614 -0.91 -20.16 14.70
CA VAL A 614 -1.89 -19.47 13.85
C VAL A 614 -3.13 -19.02 14.65
N ARG A 615 -3.47 -19.73 15.73
CA ARG A 615 -4.55 -19.35 16.66
C ARG A 615 -4.13 -18.32 17.73
N GLY A 616 -2.88 -17.87 17.74
CA GLY A 616 -2.36 -16.91 18.72
C GLY A 616 -2.24 -17.47 20.14
N GLN A 617 -2.12 -18.80 20.30
CA GLN A 617 -2.24 -19.50 21.59
C GLN A 617 -0.89 -19.80 22.28
N LEU A 618 0.23 -19.30 21.76
CA LEU A 618 1.57 -19.60 22.29
C LEU A 618 2.21 -18.37 22.92
N SER A 619 2.32 -18.37 24.25
CA SER A 619 3.10 -17.41 25.05
C SER A 619 4.45 -17.96 25.51
N ALA A 620 4.78 -19.21 25.14
CA ALA A 620 5.98 -19.93 25.54
C ALA A 620 6.77 -20.44 24.31
N PRO A 621 8.08 -20.73 24.44
CA PRO A 621 8.88 -21.31 23.37
C PRO A 621 8.25 -22.60 22.81
N ASN A 622 8.13 -22.69 21.49
CA ASN A 622 7.56 -23.85 20.82
C ASN A 622 8.66 -24.90 20.71
N VAL A 623 8.54 -25.99 21.46
CA VAL A 623 9.56 -27.06 21.52
C VAL A 623 9.43 -27.96 20.29
N ARG A 624 10.58 -28.39 19.77
CA ARG A 624 10.64 -29.25 18.60
C ARG A 624 9.87 -30.55 18.83
N GLN A 625 8.79 -30.75 18.08
CA GLN A 625 7.98 -31.97 18.09
C GLN A 625 7.51 -32.29 16.67
N ARG A 626 7.71 -33.53 16.24
CA ARG A 626 7.23 -34.00 14.93
C ARG A 626 5.70 -33.89 14.85
N ARG A 627 5.20 -33.10 13.90
CA ARG A 627 3.80 -32.94 13.57
C ARG A 627 3.56 -33.34 12.12
N LEU A 628 2.41 -33.95 11.87
CA LEU A 628 1.91 -34.29 10.55
C LEU A 628 0.87 -33.24 10.19
N VAL A 629 1.03 -32.55 9.07
CA VAL A 629 0.11 -31.49 8.66
C VAL A 629 -0.31 -31.65 7.21
N VAL A 630 -1.52 -31.18 6.92
CA VAL A 630 -2.04 -31.00 5.56
C VAL A 630 -2.40 -29.54 5.35
N PHE A 631 -2.00 -29.00 4.21
CA PHE A 631 -2.29 -27.63 3.81
C PHE A 631 -3.01 -27.63 2.47
N ASN A 632 -4.09 -26.86 2.40
CA ASN A 632 -4.79 -26.56 1.16
C ASN A 632 -4.46 -25.11 0.78
N PRO A 633 -3.70 -24.87 -0.31
CA PRO A 633 -3.36 -23.52 -0.74
C PRO A 633 -4.57 -22.71 -1.22
N ALA A 634 -5.60 -23.34 -1.78
CA ALA A 634 -6.80 -22.67 -2.27
C ALA A 634 -7.68 -22.11 -1.14
N THR A 635 -7.80 -22.85 -0.03
CA THR A 635 -8.60 -22.43 1.14
C THR A 635 -7.76 -21.83 2.27
N ARG A 636 -6.42 -21.86 2.14
CA ARG A 636 -5.43 -21.54 3.18
C ARG A 636 -5.64 -22.30 4.49
N ARG A 637 -6.34 -23.45 4.46
CA ARG A 637 -6.55 -24.27 5.65
C ARG A 637 -5.32 -25.12 5.93
N LEU A 638 -4.82 -24.99 7.15
CA LEU A 638 -3.78 -25.85 7.71
C LEU A 638 -4.39 -26.70 8.83
N CYS A 639 -4.28 -28.01 8.70
CA CYS A 639 -4.77 -28.95 9.71
C CYS A 639 -3.66 -29.87 10.18
N GLN A 640 -3.61 -30.14 11.49
CA GLN A 640 -2.76 -31.18 12.06
C GLN A 640 -3.48 -32.52 11.97
N LEU A 641 -2.78 -33.53 11.46
CA LEU A 641 -3.26 -34.88 11.32
C LEU A 641 -2.67 -35.79 12.40
N ASP A 642 -3.45 -36.79 12.82
CA ASP A 642 -2.91 -37.96 13.51
C ASP A 642 -2.30 -38.95 12.51
N ALA A 643 -1.64 -39.99 13.02
CA ALA A 643 -0.97 -40.99 12.18
C ALA A 643 -1.94 -41.73 11.24
N VAL A 644 -3.16 -41.98 11.69
CA VAL A 644 -4.18 -42.71 10.94
C VAL A 644 -4.69 -41.86 9.77
N SER A 645 -5.03 -40.60 10.05
CA SER A 645 -5.50 -39.63 9.05
C SER A 645 -4.43 -39.33 8.00
N TRP A 646 -3.16 -39.27 8.42
CA TRP A 646 -2.02 -39.13 7.51
C TRP A 646 -1.92 -40.29 6.52
N ASP A 647 -2.07 -41.53 6.99
CA ASP A 647 -2.03 -42.72 6.16
C ASP A 647 -3.27 -42.81 5.23
N ILE A 648 -4.47 -42.52 5.75
CA ILE A 648 -5.71 -42.47 4.95
C ILE A 648 -5.55 -41.49 3.78
N LEU A 649 -5.16 -40.25 4.08
CA LEU A 649 -4.95 -39.24 3.06
C LEU A 649 -3.84 -39.67 2.07
N GLY A 650 -2.87 -40.50 2.50
CA GLY A 650 -1.74 -40.92 1.67
C GLY A 650 -2.11 -42.00 0.66
N LEU A 651 -3.19 -42.71 0.95
CA LEU A 651 -3.78 -43.71 0.08
C LEU A 651 -4.93 -43.13 -0.77
N SER A 652 -5.33 -41.87 -0.54
CA SER A 652 -6.39 -41.13 -1.24
C SER A 652 -5.89 -40.56 -2.58
N ASN A 653 -5.59 -41.47 -3.51
CA ASN A 653 -4.97 -41.18 -4.81
C ASN A 653 -5.93 -41.35 -6.00
N GLY A 654 -7.23 -41.44 -5.75
CA GLY A 654 -8.27 -41.70 -6.76
C GLY A 654 -8.26 -43.12 -7.34
N ARG A 655 -7.40 -44.02 -6.85
CA ARG A 655 -7.31 -45.42 -7.34
C ARG A 655 -7.78 -46.44 -6.30
N ASN A 656 -7.55 -46.17 -5.02
CA ASN A 656 -7.94 -47.07 -3.94
C ASN A 656 -9.36 -46.75 -3.46
N THR A 657 -10.23 -47.75 -3.35
CA THR A 657 -11.53 -47.57 -2.69
C THR A 657 -11.35 -47.41 -1.18
N ILE A 658 -12.31 -46.79 -0.48
CA ILE A 658 -12.28 -46.68 0.99
C ILE A 658 -12.15 -48.06 1.65
N ARG A 659 -12.77 -49.11 1.08
CA ARG A 659 -12.59 -50.50 1.52
C ARG A 659 -11.14 -50.98 1.39
N GLN A 660 -10.47 -50.65 0.28
CA GLN A 660 -9.06 -51.00 0.07
C GLN A 660 -8.13 -50.22 0.99
N ILE A 661 -8.39 -48.92 1.22
CA ILE A 661 -7.67 -48.08 2.19
C ILE A 661 -7.81 -48.67 3.59
N SER A 662 -9.04 -49.00 4.00
CA SER A 662 -9.34 -49.58 5.31
C SER A 662 -8.62 -50.91 5.52
N ARG A 663 -8.64 -51.82 4.53
CA ARG A 663 -7.91 -53.10 4.58
C ARG A 663 -6.40 -52.92 4.68
N SER A 664 -5.83 -51.90 4.04
CA SER A 664 -4.40 -51.57 4.13
C SER A 664 -4.04 -51.15 5.55
N LEU A 665 -4.87 -50.30 6.16
CA LEU A 665 -4.69 -49.81 7.53
C LEU A 665 -4.89 -50.89 8.59
N THR A 666 -5.85 -51.81 8.38
CA THR A 666 -6.05 -52.99 9.23
C THR A 666 -4.79 -53.86 9.30
N ARG A 667 -4.14 -54.12 8.15
CA ARG A 667 -2.88 -54.87 8.09
C ARG A 667 -1.72 -54.15 8.79
N LYS A 668 -1.67 -52.82 8.66
CA LYS A 668 -0.60 -52.00 9.22
C LYS A 668 -0.70 -51.83 10.74
N ASN A 669 -1.92 -51.73 11.29
CA ASN A 669 -2.17 -51.34 12.68
C ASN A 669 -2.76 -52.45 13.56
N GLY A 670 -3.05 -53.64 13.03
CA GLY A 670 -3.55 -54.78 13.82
C GLY A 670 -4.96 -54.60 14.41
N LEU A 671 -5.79 -53.75 13.78
CA LEU A 671 -7.13 -53.38 14.26
C LEU A 671 -8.25 -54.21 13.61
N SER A 672 -9.45 -54.27 14.22
CA SER A 672 -10.60 -54.98 13.64
C SER A 672 -11.15 -54.27 12.39
N SER A 673 -11.51 -55.03 11.34
CA SER A 673 -11.86 -54.50 10.01
C SER A 673 -13.01 -53.49 10.02
N TRP A 674 -14.04 -53.73 10.85
CA TRP A 674 -15.24 -52.88 10.88
C TRP A 674 -14.99 -51.52 11.56
N GLN A 675 -14.15 -51.48 12.60
CA GLN A 675 -13.82 -50.24 13.30
C GLN A 675 -12.98 -49.30 12.44
N VAL A 676 -12.08 -49.86 11.61
CA VAL A 676 -11.23 -49.12 10.69
C VAL A 676 -12.05 -48.54 9.54
N GLU A 677 -13.01 -49.28 8.99
CA GLU A 677 -13.90 -48.82 7.93
C GLU A 677 -14.75 -47.61 8.37
N ALA A 678 -15.42 -47.70 9.52
CA ALA A 678 -16.19 -46.59 10.08
C ALA A 678 -15.31 -45.38 10.44
N GLY A 679 -14.09 -45.62 10.92
CA GLY A 679 -13.10 -44.58 11.17
C GLY A 679 -12.63 -43.86 9.91
N CYS A 680 -12.34 -44.62 8.83
CA CYS A 680 -11.94 -44.06 7.54
C CYS A 680 -13.02 -43.16 6.94
N LEU A 681 -14.28 -43.59 6.99
CA LEU A 681 -15.41 -42.80 6.51
C LEU A 681 -15.54 -41.46 7.24
N ARG A 682 -15.44 -41.45 8.57
CA ARG A 682 -15.49 -40.21 9.37
C ARG A 682 -14.34 -39.26 9.04
N VAL A 683 -13.12 -39.77 8.96
CA VAL A 683 -11.93 -38.96 8.65
C VAL A 683 -12.02 -38.37 7.24
N LEU A 684 -12.39 -39.18 6.25
CA LEU A 684 -12.53 -38.72 4.87
C LEU A 684 -13.67 -37.70 4.73
N ALA A 685 -14.79 -37.88 5.44
CA ALA A 685 -15.87 -36.90 5.45
C ALA A 685 -15.41 -35.55 6.02
N ALA A 686 -14.63 -35.56 7.11
CA ALA A 686 -14.05 -34.34 7.67
C ALA A 686 -13.04 -33.68 6.70
N LEU A 687 -12.15 -34.47 6.10
CA LEU A 687 -11.18 -33.97 5.10
C LEU A 687 -11.89 -33.40 3.86
N LYS A 688 -13.01 -33.98 3.45
CA LYS A 688 -13.84 -33.48 2.34
C LYS A 688 -14.54 -32.17 2.71
N ALA A 689 -15.10 -32.07 3.92
CA ALA A 689 -15.71 -30.83 4.41
C ALA A 689 -14.71 -29.66 4.46
N ASP A 690 -13.43 -29.96 4.76
CA ASP A 690 -12.34 -28.99 4.73
C ASP A 690 -11.69 -28.80 3.34
N SER A 691 -12.25 -29.43 2.29
CA SER A 691 -11.78 -29.38 0.90
C SER A 691 -10.36 -29.92 0.68
N PHE A 692 -9.87 -30.85 1.51
CA PHE A 692 -8.57 -31.51 1.31
C PHE A 692 -8.64 -32.67 0.31
N ILE A 693 -9.82 -33.24 0.10
CA ILE A 693 -10.09 -34.35 -0.82
C ILE A 693 -11.39 -34.12 -1.59
N VAL A 694 -11.53 -34.79 -2.74
CA VAL A 694 -12.75 -34.84 -3.57
C VAL A 694 -13.39 -36.21 -3.49
#